data_AF-A0A952KRP5-F1
#
_entry.id   AF-A0A952KRP5-F1
#
_cell.length_a   1.000
_cell.length_b   1.000
_cell.length_c   1.000
_cell.angle_alpha   90.00
_cell.angle_beta   90.00
_cell.angle_gamma   90.00
#
_symmetry.space_group_name_H-M   'P 1'
#
loop_
_entity.id
_entity.type
_entity.pdbx_description
1 polymer ?
#
loop_
_entity_poly.entity_id
_entity_poly.type
_entity_poly.pdbx_seq_one_letter_code
_entity_poly.pdbx_strand_id
1 'polypeptide(L)'
;RGGIIDVYSPEQDRPVRIDFFGDEIETIRKFDPETQRSSTPMEEALLLPLTETPVTEKLLTAINNRLTRAGEAGAALEGSEQPRELRTTYGEATVFPGWEFYAPVAGANSDLLALLGPTTRVFVEEPAMVKNQGERWWNKLEQAHDRAAIGSLVRAEDIYLSPWDLEDRVRRMPGIELDQLGAVDVLDTQVDALSGIEIPTRPTTRFHGSIPALVEQLRSLMNQDSRIVLSAPNQGEVERLAGLLQEYKVPYRIGSRTQTSSGSATVYDETTYLSSSANTPVIVRAAILNGVHVLDLDQATARQLVVYGAQDLQDEADIAPRRTFKKSKTSAFVSDFRDLAMGDYVVHVEHGIAQYQGLRTIDQEGIPLELMILEFAEGAKLYVPLTRLDLIQKYRSTDTGPAPELNRLGSQQWAKTKARVKKAMQDMTDELLKLYAQRKAAQGFAFSPDSNLMREFEDAFDYNETDDQLSAIADIKRDMETTQPMDRLLCGDVGYGKTEVAMRAAFKAVQDSKQVAVLTPTTVLSFQHYESFKKRFAKFPVTVEMISRFRTAKEQKKIAEDAAAGKIDILIGTHRLLSKDLTFQDLGLLIVDEEQRFGVRHKERMKQFRAHLDVLSMSATPIPRTLHMSLVGLRDMSVIETPPKDRMAIQTIVAKFDEKIVRTAIEMELERSGQVYFVHNRVETIYDIASRIRELTPQARVVVAHGQMGEAELERVMLAFMHHEYDVLVATSIIENGLDIPLANTILINRADRHGLSELYQLRGRVGRSNRRAYSYLLIPPETELTEVARRRLAALKEFSDLGAGFKIAALDLELRGAGNMLGGEQSGHIEAIGFEMYTSMLEEAVAKMKGEEKQERQPVQLNLGISLRIDSDYIEEENQRLRMYKRIAGAANDAELADVRAELIDRYGTLPDSVLNLLSAAELRLTAERLCVSQIDRKRTQIELAKKKENVEMLHVRFDPKSMIDPGELMKLVARYAKRGAQFSPQGVLRWPLSSAKAEDVLAETRSLLEQLVLRPA
;
A
#
# COMPACT_ATOMS: atom_id res chain seq x y z
N ARG A 1 24.84 11.03 4.34
CA ARG A 1 25.50 9.88 3.68
C ARG A 1 26.50 10.44 2.70
N GLY A 2 27.78 10.56 3.06
CA GLY A 2 28.74 11.34 2.26
C GLY A 2 28.21 12.77 2.03
N GLY A 3 28.20 13.21 0.77
CA GLY A 3 27.63 14.51 0.34
C GLY A 3 26.11 14.56 0.20
N ILE A 4 25.36 13.51 0.58
CA ILE A 4 23.90 13.45 0.40
C ILE A 4 23.16 13.51 1.74
N ILE A 5 22.08 14.31 1.79
CA ILE A 5 21.13 14.39 2.92
C ILE A 5 19.71 14.08 2.42
N ASP A 6 19.08 13.04 2.99
CA ASP A 6 17.67 12.72 2.78
C ASP A 6 16.85 13.24 3.95
N VAL A 7 15.79 14.01 3.68
CA VAL A 7 14.93 14.62 4.71
C VAL A 7 13.46 14.60 4.28
N TYR A 8 12.55 14.37 5.23
CA TYR A 8 11.11 14.43 4.98
C TYR A 8 10.45 15.45 5.91
N SER A 9 10.01 16.57 5.34
CA SER A 9 9.30 17.62 6.09
C SER A 9 7.79 17.37 6.11
N PRO A 10 7.07 17.64 7.23
CA PRO A 10 5.64 17.33 7.38
C PRO A 10 4.68 17.93 6.34
N GLU A 11 5.00 19.11 5.80
CA GLU A 11 4.15 19.79 4.80
C GLU A 11 4.44 19.32 3.36
N GLN A 12 5.59 18.67 3.13
CA GLN A 12 5.97 18.22 1.80
C GLN A 12 5.19 16.96 1.41
N ASP A 13 4.77 16.90 0.14
CA ASP A 13 4.08 15.74 -0.44
C ASP A 13 5.01 14.53 -0.64
N ARG A 14 6.32 14.77 -0.69
CA ARG A 14 7.37 13.75 -0.84
C ARG A 14 8.65 14.14 -0.10
N PRO A 15 9.46 13.15 0.34
CA PRO A 15 10.77 13.44 0.91
C PRO A 15 11.73 13.99 -0.15
N VAL A 16 12.74 14.72 0.32
CA VAL A 16 13.69 15.47 -0.49
C VAL A 16 15.10 14.96 -0.22
N ARG A 17 15.87 14.79 -1.30
CA ARG A 17 17.30 14.46 -1.32
C ARG A 17 18.08 15.71 -1.71
N ILE A 18 19.02 16.09 -0.88
CA ILE A 18 19.90 17.25 -1.04
C ILE A 18 21.31 16.73 -1.30
N ASP A 19 21.88 17.10 -2.43
CA ASP A 19 23.24 16.73 -2.86
C ASP A 19 24.17 17.93 -2.66
N PHE A 20 25.33 17.70 -2.05
CA PHE A 20 26.31 18.72 -1.72
C PHE A 20 27.59 18.55 -2.53
N PHE A 21 28.12 19.68 -3.00
CA PHE A 21 29.48 19.78 -3.54
C PHE A 21 30.34 20.59 -2.56
N GLY A 22 31.11 19.89 -1.73
CA GLY A 22 31.81 20.53 -0.61
C GLY A 22 30.81 21.04 0.43
N ASP A 23 30.77 22.36 0.61
CA ASP A 23 29.88 23.03 1.58
C ASP A 23 28.67 23.71 0.90
N GLU A 24 28.51 23.56 -0.42
CA GLU A 24 27.43 24.14 -1.21
C GLU A 24 26.42 23.08 -1.65
N ILE A 25 25.12 23.44 -1.66
CA ILE A 25 24.06 22.58 -2.20
C ILE A 25 24.16 22.61 -3.73
N GLU A 26 24.38 21.46 -4.35
CA GLU A 26 24.42 21.32 -5.80
C GLU A 26 23.03 21.06 -6.38
N THR A 27 22.28 20.11 -5.80
CA THR A 27 20.93 19.78 -6.28
C THR A 27 19.98 19.41 -5.15
N ILE A 28 18.69 19.70 -5.37
CA ILE A 28 17.59 19.28 -4.50
C ILE A 28 16.60 18.47 -5.37
N ARG A 29 16.23 17.27 -4.93
CA ARG A 29 15.38 16.35 -5.70
C ARG A 29 14.34 15.69 -4.81
N LYS A 30 13.08 15.60 -5.25
CA LYS A 30 12.08 14.76 -4.57
C LYS A 30 12.38 13.29 -4.82
N PHE A 31 12.18 12.40 -3.86
CA PHE A 31 12.31 10.96 -4.07
C PHE A 31 11.11 10.17 -3.55
N ASP A 32 10.92 8.95 -4.04
CA ASP A 32 9.88 8.04 -3.56
C ASP A 32 10.42 7.25 -2.35
N PRO A 33 9.76 7.28 -1.17
CA PRO A 33 10.30 6.67 0.06
C PRO A 33 10.40 5.13 0.01
N GLU A 34 9.62 4.47 -0.85
CA GLU A 34 9.65 3.01 -1.00
C GLU A 34 10.82 2.57 -1.87
N THR A 35 10.94 3.20 -3.05
CA THR A 35 11.98 2.87 -4.03
C THR A 35 13.32 3.51 -3.71
N GLN A 36 13.32 4.58 -2.90
CA GLN A 36 14.47 5.44 -2.58
C GLN A 36 15.10 6.11 -3.81
N ARG A 37 14.34 6.21 -4.91
CA ARG A 37 14.79 6.81 -6.17
C ARG A 37 14.30 8.25 -6.33
N SER A 38 15.20 9.11 -6.77
CA SER A 38 14.91 10.50 -7.08
C SER A 38 14.01 10.65 -8.29
N SER A 39 13.29 11.76 -8.32
CA SER A 39 12.31 12.12 -9.33
C SER A 39 12.55 13.55 -9.79
N THR A 40 11.64 14.48 -9.48
CA THR A 40 11.64 15.85 -9.98
C THR A 40 12.66 16.71 -9.21
N PRO A 41 13.53 17.48 -9.91
CA PRO A 41 14.39 18.46 -9.28
C PRO A 41 13.60 19.66 -8.75
N MET A 42 14.16 20.35 -7.76
CA MET A 42 13.61 21.55 -7.14
C MET A 42 14.70 22.60 -6.95
N GLU A 43 14.32 23.88 -6.94
CA GLU A 43 15.25 24.98 -6.65
C GLU A 43 15.38 25.25 -5.15
N GLU A 44 14.28 25.07 -4.40
CA GLU A 44 14.22 25.31 -2.96
C GLU A 44 13.38 24.25 -2.24
N ALA A 45 13.68 24.01 -0.97
CA ALA A 45 12.88 23.15 -0.10
C ALA A 45 12.74 23.79 1.28
N LEU A 46 11.50 23.90 1.77
CA LEU A 46 11.21 24.36 3.13
C LEU A 46 11.20 23.16 4.09
N LEU A 47 12.07 23.21 5.10
CA LEU A 47 12.14 22.20 6.16
C LEU A 47 11.48 22.72 7.42
N LEU A 48 10.21 22.33 7.64
CA LEU A 48 9.49 22.62 8.86
C LEU A 48 9.97 21.74 10.04
N PRO A 49 9.89 22.24 11.27
CA PRO A 49 10.05 21.42 12.48
C PRO A 49 9.04 20.26 12.52
N LEU A 50 9.45 19.14 13.13
CA LEU A 50 8.57 17.98 13.33
C LEU A 50 7.48 18.22 14.38
N THR A 51 7.73 19.14 15.30
CA THR A 51 6.85 19.45 16.44
C THR A 51 6.50 20.93 16.46
N GLU A 52 5.28 21.26 16.88
CA GLU A 52 4.80 22.65 16.98
C GLU A 52 5.63 23.48 17.97
N THR A 53 6.08 22.85 19.06
CA THR A 53 7.02 23.46 20.01
C THR A 53 8.41 22.83 19.83
N PRO A 54 9.49 23.62 19.68
CA PRO A 54 10.85 23.08 19.65
C PRO A 54 11.21 22.41 20.98
N VAL A 55 11.64 21.15 20.90
CA VAL A 55 12.13 20.42 22.08
C VAL A 55 13.50 20.96 22.46
N THR A 56 13.53 21.80 23.48
CA THR A 56 14.78 22.36 24.03
C THR A 56 15.06 21.80 25.42
N GLU A 57 16.33 21.70 25.80
CA GLU A 57 16.74 21.24 27.14
C GLU A 57 16.10 22.10 28.25
N LYS A 58 15.97 23.42 28.00
CA LYS A 58 15.28 24.36 28.89
C LYS A 58 13.80 24.01 29.08
N LEU A 59 13.10 23.68 28.00
CA LEU A 59 11.69 23.27 28.04
C LEU A 59 11.52 21.95 28.79
N LEU A 60 12.34 20.95 28.46
CA LEU A 60 12.30 19.64 29.12
C LEU A 60 12.62 19.73 30.61
N THR A 61 13.56 20.58 30.99
CA THR A 61 13.91 20.83 32.40
C THR A 61 12.79 21.57 33.13
N ALA A 62 12.11 22.52 32.49
CA ALA A 62 10.95 23.20 33.06
C ALA A 62 9.77 22.23 33.28
N ILE A 63 9.50 21.33 32.32
CA ILE A 63 8.50 20.26 32.43
C ILE A 63 8.86 19.32 33.58
N ASN A 64 10.11 18.85 33.66
CA ASN A 64 10.58 17.95 34.71
C ASN A 64 10.51 18.60 36.11
N ASN A 65 10.87 19.89 36.22
CA ASN A 65 10.77 20.66 37.47
C ASN A 65 9.32 20.83 37.94
N ARG A 66 8.36 20.91 37.02
CA ARG A 66 6.94 21.03 37.36
C ARG A 66 6.34 19.70 37.75
N LEU A 67 6.70 18.63 37.04
CA LEU A 67 6.36 17.25 37.40
C LEU A 67 6.88 16.88 38.80
N THR A 68 8.06 17.36 39.17
CA THR A 68 8.64 17.14 40.52
C THR A 68 7.97 17.96 41.61
N ARG A 69 7.78 19.29 41.43
CA ARG A 69 7.11 20.13 42.44
C ARG A 69 5.64 19.76 42.68
N ALA A 70 4.89 19.48 41.62
CA ALA A 70 3.50 19.05 41.74
C ALA A 70 3.39 17.57 42.17
N GLY A 71 4.37 16.73 41.83
CA GLY A 71 4.46 15.34 42.31
C GLY A 71 4.68 15.25 43.83
N GLU A 72 5.41 16.18 44.44
CA GLU A 72 5.56 16.25 45.91
C GLU A 72 4.32 16.80 46.61
N ALA A 73 3.62 17.77 46.01
CA ALA A 73 2.40 18.36 46.57
C ALA A 73 1.14 17.50 46.37
N GLY A 74 0.99 16.84 45.21
CA GLY A 74 -0.16 15.99 44.88
C GLY A 74 -0.12 14.61 45.53
N ALA A 75 1.07 14.02 45.71
CA ALA A 75 1.23 12.74 46.42
C ALA A 75 0.80 12.82 47.90
N ALA A 76 0.81 14.01 48.49
CA ALA A 76 0.35 14.24 49.86
C ALA A 76 -1.18 14.35 50.00
N LEU A 77 -1.91 14.60 48.90
CA LEU A 77 -3.35 14.90 48.94
C LEU A 77 -4.24 13.80 48.34
N GLU A 78 -3.77 13.03 47.35
CA GLU A 78 -4.67 12.12 46.60
C GLU A 78 -4.17 10.67 46.42
N GLY A 79 -3.00 10.29 46.96
CA GLY A 79 -2.56 8.88 46.96
C GLY A 79 -2.38 8.24 45.57
N SER A 80 -2.25 9.03 44.50
CA SER A 80 -2.08 8.54 43.13
C SER A 80 -0.61 8.21 42.81
N GLU A 81 -0.32 6.96 42.41
CA GLU A 81 1.04 6.48 42.08
C GLU A 81 1.55 6.88 40.69
N GLN A 82 0.69 7.46 39.84
CA GLN A 82 0.96 7.71 38.41
C GLN A 82 2.12 8.69 38.09
N PRO A 83 2.37 9.78 38.85
CA PRO A 83 3.46 10.71 38.52
C PRO A 83 4.85 10.08 38.67
N ARG A 84 4.98 9.02 39.50
CA ARG A 84 6.25 8.32 39.72
C ARG A 84 6.62 7.39 38.56
N GLU A 85 5.64 6.74 37.91
CA GLU A 85 5.88 5.78 36.82
C GLU A 85 6.38 6.44 35.52
N LEU A 86 5.91 7.64 35.20
CA LEU A 86 6.43 8.42 34.06
C LEU A 86 7.92 8.77 34.25
N ARG A 87 8.35 8.97 35.51
CA ARG A 87 9.73 9.31 35.88
C ARG A 87 10.68 8.11 35.82
N THR A 88 10.23 6.93 36.25
CA THR A 88 11.05 5.70 36.22
C THR A 88 11.22 5.13 34.82
N THR A 89 10.29 5.41 33.90
CA THR A 89 10.29 4.81 32.56
C THR A 89 11.17 5.57 31.56
N TYR A 90 11.27 6.91 31.67
CA TYR A 90 11.85 7.75 30.59
C TYR A 90 13.13 8.53 30.95
N GLY A 91 13.63 8.46 32.19
CA GLY A 91 14.88 9.14 32.60
C GLY A 91 14.82 10.68 32.53
N GLU A 92 15.90 11.35 32.93
CA GLU A 92 15.97 12.82 32.85
C GLU A 92 16.07 13.30 31.39
N ALA A 93 15.16 14.20 31.00
CA ALA A 93 15.15 14.96 29.74
C ALA A 93 14.91 14.18 28.42
N THR A 94 13.93 13.27 28.37
CA THR A 94 13.43 12.71 27.10
C THR A 94 11.97 13.08 26.82
N VAL A 95 11.60 13.06 25.54
CA VAL A 95 10.24 13.31 25.04
C VAL A 95 9.37 12.06 25.29
N PHE A 96 8.18 12.24 25.86
CA PHE A 96 7.24 11.14 26.16
C PHE A 96 5.86 11.43 25.52
N PRO A 97 5.04 10.42 25.20
CA PRO A 97 3.73 10.66 24.59
C PRO A 97 2.85 11.62 25.40
N GLY A 98 2.38 12.71 24.78
CA GLY A 98 1.56 13.73 25.43
C GLY A 98 2.33 14.82 26.18
N TRP A 99 3.66 14.90 26.02
CA TRP A 99 4.48 15.99 26.54
C TRP A 99 4.04 17.38 26.03
N GLU A 100 3.39 17.43 24.86
CA GLU A 100 2.89 18.65 24.21
C GLU A 100 1.91 19.43 25.09
N PHE A 101 1.10 18.73 25.91
CA PHE A 101 0.17 19.37 26.84
C PHE A 101 0.87 20.13 27.98
N TYR A 102 2.15 19.87 28.23
CA TYR A 102 2.95 20.57 29.22
C TYR A 102 3.78 21.72 28.63
N ALA A 103 3.83 21.83 27.29
CA ALA A 103 4.63 22.85 26.61
C ALA A 103 4.16 24.29 26.86
N PRO A 104 2.85 24.63 26.84
CA PRO A 104 2.38 26.00 27.14
C PRO A 104 2.84 26.44 28.52
N VAL A 105 2.63 25.56 29.49
CA VAL A 105 2.98 25.73 30.89
C VAL A 105 4.49 25.91 31.14
N ALA A 106 5.33 25.46 30.19
CA ALA A 106 6.78 25.59 30.23
C ALA A 106 7.32 26.77 29.38
N GLY A 107 6.44 27.64 28.87
CA GLY A 107 6.77 28.94 28.27
C GLY A 107 6.35 29.13 26.80
N ALA A 108 5.61 28.18 26.21
CA ALA A 108 5.11 28.27 24.84
C ALA A 108 3.70 28.92 24.76
N ASN A 109 3.58 30.19 25.15
CA ASN A 109 2.27 30.88 25.33
C ASN A 109 1.80 31.70 24.11
N SER A 110 2.11 31.29 22.88
CA SER A 110 1.60 32.00 21.70
C SER A 110 0.30 31.39 21.23
N ASP A 111 -0.79 32.16 21.24
CA ASP A 111 -2.07 31.75 20.67
C ASP A 111 -2.20 32.13 19.19
N LEU A 112 -3.15 31.50 18.50
CA LEU A 112 -3.39 31.73 17.07
C LEU A 112 -3.68 33.20 16.75
N LEU A 113 -4.47 33.88 17.59
CA LEU A 113 -4.84 35.28 17.36
C LEU A 113 -3.63 36.23 17.50
N ALA A 114 -2.67 35.90 18.35
CA ALA A 114 -1.42 36.63 18.46
C ALA A 114 -0.53 36.50 17.21
N LEU A 115 -0.65 35.39 16.46
CA LEU A 115 0.03 35.20 15.17
C LEU A 115 -0.63 35.98 14.03
N LEU A 116 -1.91 36.33 14.17
CA LEU A 116 -2.63 37.17 13.21
C LEU A 116 -2.18 38.62 13.37
N GLY A 117 -1.46 39.16 12.39
CA GLY A 117 -0.99 40.55 12.42
C GLY A 117 -2.12 41.58 12.50
N PRO A 118 -1.84 42.85 12.87
CA PRO A 118 -2.85 43.89 13.10
C PRO A 118 -3.64 44.30 11.84
N THR A 119 -3.18 43.90 10.65
CA THR A 119 -3.87 44.12 9.37
C THR A 119 -4.90 43.04 9.05
N THR A 120 -4.96 41.96 9.83
CA THR A 120 -5.86 40.84 9.60
C THR A 120 -7.30 41.26 9.86
N ARG A 121 -8.19 40.95 8.92
CA ARG A 121 -9.63 41.18 9.07
C ARG A 121 -10.31 39.87 9.41
N VAL A 122 -11.07 39.84 10.51
CA VAL A 122 -11.75 38.64 10.97
C VAL A 122 -13.21 38.66 10.51
N PHE A 123 -13.65 37.59 9.87
CA PHE A 123 -15.05 37.39 9.49
C PHE A 123 -15.64 36.34 10.41
N VAL A 124 -16.68 36.71 11.16
CA VAL A 124 -17.37 35.79 12.09
C VAL A 124 -18.73 35.46 11.50
N GLU A 125 -18.90 34.21 11.08
CA GLU A 125 -20.18 33.69 10.60
C GLU A 125 -21.01 33.20 11.78
N GLU A 126 -22.26 33.67 11.88
CA GLU A 126 -23.21 33.33 12.94
C GLU A 126 -22.63 33.47 14.37
N PRO A 127 -22.29 34.70 14.82
CA PRO A 127 -21.60 34.92 16.10
C PRO A 127 -22.27 34.25 17.31
N ALA A 128 -23.61 34.24 17.34
CA ALA A 128 -24.39 33.58 18.39
C ALA A 128 -24.20 32.05 18.41
N MET A 129 -24.10 31.41 17.24
CA MET A 129 -23.82 29.97 17.15
C MET A 129 -22.41 29.66 17.61
N VAL A 130 -21.42 30.47 17.19
CA VAL A 130 -20.02 30.33 17.62
C VAL A 130 -19.90 30.40 19.13
N LYS A 131 -20.55 31.38 19.77
CA LYS A 131 -20.58 31.54 21.23
C LYS A 131 -21.17 30.30 21.93
N ASN A 132 -22.36 29.89 21.52
CA ASN A 132 -23.04 28.72 22.10
C ASN A 132 -22.22 27.43 21.93
N GLN A 133 -21.54 27.25 20.79
CA GLN A 133 -20.68 26.09 20.57
C GLN A 133 -19.42 26.15 21.42
N GLY A 134 -18.81 27.34 21.57
CA GLY A 134 -17.67 27.58 22.44
C GLY A 134 -17.97 27.22 23.90
N GLU A 135 -19.08 27.69 24.46
CA GLU A 135 -19.50 27.36 25.84
C GLU A 135 -19.76 25.86 26.03
N ARG A 136 -20.45 25.22 25.08
CA ARG A 136 -20.68 23.76 25.12
C ARG A 136 -19.39 22.97 25.05
N TRP A 137 -18.43 23.40 24.25
CA TRP A 137 -17.12 22.76 24.14
C TRP A 137 -16.31 22.94 25.43
N TRP A 138 -16.30 24.14 26.01
CA TRP A 138 -15.60 24.42 27.27
C TRP A 138 -16.11 23.56 28.43
N ASN A 139 -17.44 23.46 28.60
CA ASN A 139 -18.04 22.61 29.64
C ASN A 139 -17.64 21.13 29.49
N LYS A 140 -17.52 20.63 28.24
CA LYS A 140 -17.05 19.26 27.98
C LYS A 140 -15.57 19.10 28.30
N LEU A 141 -14.77 20.11 27.97
CA LEU A 141 -13.33 20.13 28.21
C LEU A 141 -13.03 20.08 29.72
N GLU A 142 -13.71 20.88 30.53
CA GLU A 142 -13.57 20.86 31.99
C GLU A 142 -13.92 19.49 32.57
N GLN A 143 -15.06 18.90 32.16
CA GLN A 143 -15.45 17.56 32.60
C GLN A 143 -14.42 16.49 32.21
N ALA A 144 -13.82 16.58 31.02
CA ALA A 144 -12.79 15.65 30.58
C ALA A 144 -11.47 15.84 31.36
N HIS A 145 -11.11 17.09 31.64
CA HIS A 145 -9.93 17.43 32.44
C HIS A 145 -10.04 16.93 33.89
N ASP A 146 -11.20 17.15 34.52
CA ASP A 146 -11.49 16.67 35.88
C ASP A 146 -11.40 15.14 35.96
N ARG A 147 -11.94 14.42 34.96
CA ARG A 147 -11.88 12.95 34.88
C ARG A 147 -10.48 12.40 34.66
N ALA A 148 -9.60 13.16 34.00
CA ALA A 148 -8.25 12.71 33.67
C ALA A 148 -7.31 12.66 34.89
N ALA A 149 -7.69 13.24 36.04
CA ALA A 149 -6.89 13.30 37.26
C ALA A 149 -5.49 13.94 37.09
N ILE A 150 -5.26 14.68 35.99
CA ILE A 150 -4.06 15.51 35.75
C ILE A 150 -4.13 16.83 36.55
N GLY A 151 -5.25 17.05 37.25
CA GLY A 151 -5.79 18.32 37.80
C GLY A 151 -4.93 19.15 38.76
N SER A 152 -3.66 18.80 38.98
CA SER A 152 -2.71 19.66 39.71
C SER A 152 -1.54 20.18 38.86
N LEU A 153 -1.30 19.60 37.68
CA LEU A 153 -0.11 19.87 36.88
C LEU A 153 -0.31 20.96 35.82
N VAL A 154 -1.45 20.90 35.13
CA VAL A 154 -1.84 21.76 34.01
C VAL A 154 -3.34 22.01 34.07
N ARG A 155 -3.80 23.25 33.90
CA ARG A 155 -5.22 23.62 33.83
C ARG A 155 -5.70 23.72 32.38
N ALA A 156 -7.00 23.59 32.15
CA ALA A 156 -7.58 23.79 30.82
C ALA A 156 -7.23 25.17 30.24
N GLU A 157 -7.29 26.22 31.07
CA GLU A 157 -6.92 27.60 30.72
C GLU A 157 -5.44 27.78 30.37
N ASP A 158 -4.55 26.89 30.82
CA ASP A 158 -3.13 26.96 30.46
C ASP A 158 -2.89 26.50 29.01
N ILE A 159 -3.79 25.68 28.46
CA ILE A 159 -3.66 25.07 27.12
C ILE A 159 -4.59 25.75 26.11
N TYR A 160 -5.79 26.13 26.53
CA TYR A 160 -6.85 26.61 25.65
C TYR A 160 -7.31 28.02 26.04
N LEU A 161 -7.60 28.84 25.01
CA LEU A 161 -8.32 30.10 25.22
C LEU A 161 -9.76 29.82 25.63
N SER A 162 -10.23 30.52 26.66
CA SER A 162 -11.61 30.44 27.08
C SER A 162 -12.55 31.08 26.04
N PRO A 163 -13.83 30.67 25.95
CA PRO A 163 -14.78 31.26 25.02
C PRO A 163 -14.97 32.77 25.21
N TRP A 164 -14.93 33.25 26.46
CA TRP A 164 -15.07 34.67 26.78
C TRP A 164 -13.82 35.49 26.41
N ASP A 165 -12.62 34.94 26.60
CA ASP A 165 -11.39 35.61 26.17
C ASP A 165 -11.28 35.65 24.64
N LEU A 166 -11.74 34.59 23.97
CA LEU A 166 -11.83 34.55 22.51
C LEU A 166 -12.78 35.63 21.99
N GLU A 167 -13.97 35.75 22.58
CA GLU A 167 -14.97 36.76 22.22
C GLU A 167 -14.42 38.18 22.38
N ASP A 168 -13.79 38.50 23.51
CA ASP A 168 -13.18 39.82 23.76
C ASP A 168 -12.04 40.14 22.77
N ARG A 169 -11.18 39.17 22.45
CA ARG A 169 -10.08 39.36 21.49
C ARG A 169 -10.58 39.56 20.06
N VAL A 170 -11.58 38.78 19.64
CA VAL A 170 -12.16 38.90 18.30
C VAL A 170 -12.88 40.24 18.13
N ARG A 171 -13.63 40.71 19.14
CA ARG A 171 -14.27 42.04 19.11
C ARG A 171 -13.28 43.20 18.95
N ARG A 172 -12.03 43.04 19.41
CA ARG A 172 -10.96 44.05 19.26
C ARG A 172 -10.31 44.02 17.88
N MET A 173 -10.45 42.92 17.13
CA MET A 173 -9.92 42.82 15.78
C MET A 173 -10.87 43.49 14.80
N PRO A 174 -10.35 44.22 13.80
CA PRO A 174 -11.19 44.80 12.78
C PRO A 174 -11.82 43.68 11.94
N GLY A 175 -13.13 43.70 11.74
CA GLY A 175 -13.82 42.56 11.12
C GLY A 175 -15.23 42.88 10.66
N ILE A 176 -15.91 41.85 10.14
CA ILE A 176 -17.33 41.89 9.78
C ILE A 176 -17.99 40.65 10.39
N GLU A 177 -19.14 40.85 11.02
CA GLU A 177 -20.01 39.77 11.46
C GLU A 177 -21.04 39.49 10.36
N LEU A 178 -21.20 38.21 10.03
CA LEU A 178 -22.13 37.72 9.02
C LEU A 178 -23.25 36.97 9.74
N ASP A 179 -24.46 37.51 9.66
CA ASP A 179 -25.68 36.92 10.20
C ASP A 179 -26.67 36.72 9.05
N GLN A 180 -27.21 35.51 8.90
CA GLN A 180 -28.18 35.19 7.86
C GLN A 180 -29.59 35.72 8.17
N LEU A 181 -29.94 35.89 9.45
CA LEU A 181 -31.26 36.32 9.90
C LEU A 181 -31.33 37.82 10.21
N GLY A 182 -30.18 38.47 10.44
CA GLY A 182 -30.10 39.89 10.78
C GLY A 182 -30.87 40.23 12.07
N ALA A 183 -30.97 39.27 12.99
CA ALA A 183 -31.81 39.41 14.16
C ALA A 183 -31.09 40.28 15.21
N VAL A 184 -31.46 41.56 15.27
CA VAL A 184 -30.98 42.45 16.33
C VAL A 184 -31.55 41.97 17.66
N ASP A 185 -30.68 41.54 18.57
CA ASP A 185 -31.06 41.14 19.92
C ASP A 185 -31.59 42.39 20.66
N VAL A 186 -32.88 42.42 20.98
CA VAL A 186 -33.58 43.58 21.58
C VAL A 186 -33.02 43.96 22.96
N LEU A 187 -32.20 43.08 23.56
CA LEU A 187 -31.59 43.25 24.87
C LEU A 187 -30.22 43.96 24.84
N ASP A 188 -29.57 44.05 23.69
CA ASP A 188 -28.24 44.67 23.57
C ASP A 188 -28.37 46.14 23.15
N THR A 189 -28.56 47.02 24.15
CA THR A 189 -28.76 48.47 23.98
C THR A 189 -27.52 49.25 23.51
N GLN A 190 -26.45 48.54 23.09
CA GLN A 190 -25.17 49.13 22.68
C GLN A 190 -24.76 48.83 21.24
N VAL A 191 -25.59 48.18 20.42
CA VAL A 191 -25.29 48.06 18.99
C VAL A 191 -25.81 49.32 18.29
N ASP A 192 -24.90 50.23 17.95
CA ASP A 192 -25.18 51.35 17.05
C ASP A 192 -25.88 50.81 15.79
N ALA A 193 -27.17 51.12 15.64
CA ALA A 193 -28.07 50.60 14.62
C ALA A 193 -27.77 51.10 13.18
N LEU A 194 -26.52 51.42 12.85
CA LEU A 194 -26.14 52.22 11.67
C LEU A 194 -25.00 51.66 10.81
N SER A 195 -24.47 50.45 11.03
CA SER A 195 -23.33 49.93 10.23
C SER A 195 -23.53 48.58 9.53
N GLY A 196 -24.74 48.02 9.52
CA GLY A 196 -25.02 46.77 8.79
C GLY A 196 -25.23 47.00 7.29
N ILE A 197 -24.60 46.18 6.45
CA ILE A 197 -24.89 46.12 5.01
C ILE A 197 -25.73 44.86 4.77
N GLU A 198 -26.98 45.03 4.36
CA GLU A 198 -27.83 43.91 3.95
C GLU A 198 -27.55 43.55 2.49
N ILE A 199 -27.21 42.28 2.24
CA ILE A 199 -27.03 41.75 0.89
C ILE A 199 -28.21 40.81 0.59
N PRO A 200 -29.16 41.22 -0.25
CA PRO A 200 -30.32 40.39 -0.55
C PRO A 200 -29.89 39.18 -1.40
N THR A 201 -29.84 38.02 -0.77
CA THR A 201 -29.50 36.75 -1.41
C THR A 201 -30.60 35.71 -1.23
N ARG A 202 -30.70 34.76 -2.17
CA ARG A 202 -31.59 33.60 -2.09
C ARG A 202 -30.84 32.33 -2.51
N PRO A 203 -31.15 31.18 -1.90
CA PRO A 203 -30.62 29.91 -2.38
C PRO A 203 -31.15 29.63 -3.79
N THR A 204 -30.30 29.04 -4.63
CA THR A 204 -30.67 28.56 -5.97
C THR A 204 -31.53 27.31 -5.89
N THR A 205 -32.34 27.07 -6.93
CA THR A 205 -33.13 25.84 -7.04
C THR A 205 -32.21 24.67 -7.36
N ARG A 206 -32.34 23.59 -6.59
CA ARG A 206 -31.67 22.32 -6.89
C ARG A 206 -32.47 21.55 -7.93
N PHE A 207 -31.79 21.09 -8.98
CA PHE A 207 -32.46 20.42 -10.10
C PHE A 207 -32.49 18.89 -9.96
N HIS A 208 -31.76 18.32 -8.99
CA HIS A 208 -31.72 16.86 -8.73
C HIS A 208 -31.47 16.04 -10.01
N GLY A 209 -30.56 16.51 -10.88
CA GLY A 209 -30.25 15.88 -12.17
C GLY A 209 -31.29 16.09 -13.29
N SER A 210 -32.36 16.88 -13.06
CA SER A 210 -33.36 17.22 -14.08
C SER A 210 -32.86 18.29 -15.06
N ILE A 211 -32.24 17.82 -16.15
CA ILE A 211 -31.75 18.66 -17.24
C ILE A 211 -32.86 19.51 -17.90
N PRO A 212 -34.10 18.99 -18.13
CA PRO A 212 -35.16 19.80 -18.71
C PRO A 212 -35.56 21.00 -17.84
N ALA A 213 -35.63 20.81 -16.52
CA ALA A 213 -35.94 21.88 -15.58
C ALA A 213 -34.83 22.94 -15.52
N LEU A 214 -33.56 22.51 -15.57
CA LEU A 214 -32.41 23.41 -15.69
C LEU A 214 -32.49 24.26 -16.97
N VAL A 215 -32.75 23.64 -18.12
CA VAL A 215 -32.83 24.34 -19.41
C VAL A 215 -33.98 25.35 -19.43
N GLU A 216 -35.14 25.00 -18.88
CA GLU A 216 -36.28 25.92 -18.76
C GLU A 216 -35.94 27.12 -17.88
N GLN A 217 -35.30 26.88 -16.74
CA GLN A 217 -34.86 27.93 -15.83
C GLN A 217 -33.80 28.83 -16.46
N LEU A 218 -32.80 28.27 -17.15
CA LEU A 218 -31.78 29.05 -17.86
C LEU A 218 -32.41 29.95 -18.93
N ARG A 219 -33.39 29.45 -19.70
CA ARG A 219 -34.11 30.27 -20.70
C ARG A 219 -34.93 31.39 -20.05
N SER A 220 -35.58 31.11 -18.92
CA SER A 220 -36.31 32.11 -18.14
C SER A 220 -35.36 33.21 -17.64
N LEU A 221 -34.22 32.83 -17.07
CA LEU A 221 -33.20 33.74 -16.57
C LEU A 221 -32.52 34.56 -17.66
N MET A 222 -32.34 34.01 -18.87
CA MET A 222 -31.80 34.75 -20.02
C MET A 222 -32.73 35.86 -20.51
N ASN A 223 -34.05 35.69 -20.34
CA ASN A 223 -35.06 36.71 -20.68
C ASN A 223 -35.18 37.80 -19.60
N GLN A 224 -34.74 37.48 -18.38
CA GLN A 224 -34.56 38.44 -17.29
C GLN A 224 -33.16 39.05 -17.45
N ASP A 225 -32.94 40.29 -17.03
CA ASP A 225 -31.66 40.99 -17.20
C ASP A 225 -30.61 40.50 -16.17
N SER A 226 -30.33 39.19 -16.22
CA SER A 226 -29.62 38.42 -15.20
C SER A 226 -28.31 37.84 -15.76
N ARG A 227 -27.24 37.90 -14.97
CA ARG A 227 -25.98 37.19 -15.26
C ARG A 227 -26.04 35.79 -14.70
N ILE A 228 -25.69 34.80 -15.52
CA ILE A 228 -25.78 33.38 -15.17
C ILE A 228 -24.39 32.75 -15.22
N VAL A 229 -23.96 32.16 -14.11
CA VAL A 229 -22.68 31.44 -13.97
C VAL A 229 -22.95 30.00 -13.56
N LEU A 230 -22.39 29.06 -14.31
CA LEU A 230 -22.43 27.62 -14.02
C LEU A 230 -21.05 27.19 -13.55
N SER A 231 -20.93 26.79 -12.29
CA SER A 231 -19.66 26.32 -11.71
C SER A 231 -19.45 24.83 -12.00
N ALA A 232 -18.29 24.49 -12.55
CA ALA A 232 -17.88 23.12 -12.79
C ALA A 232 -16.54 22.81 -12.09
N PRO A 233 -16.47 21.77 -11.23
CA PRO A 233 -15.27 21.26 -10.58
C PRO A 233 -14.02 21.10 -11.45
N ASN A 234 -14.19 20.36 -12.54
CA ASN A 234 -13.11 19.77 -13.31
C ASN A 234 -13.38 19.95 -14.81
N GLN A 235 -12.36 19.66 -15.60
CA GLN A 235 -12.43 19.86 -17.06
C GLN A 235 -13.47 18.93 -17.71
N GLY A 236 -13.62 17.70 -17.22
CA GLY A 236 -14.60 16.74 -17.74
C GLY A 236 -16.04 17.22 -17.55
N GLU A 237 -16.36 17.80 -16.40
CA GLU A 237 -17.68 18.36 -16.13
C GLU A 237 -17.96 19.65 -16.91
N VAL A 238 -16.93 20.47 -17.17
CA VAL A 238 -17.05 21.61 -18.10
C VAL A 238 -17.46 21.11 -19.48
N GLU A 239 -16.78 20.09 -20.00
CA GLU A 239 -17.07 19.48 -21.30
C GLU A 239 -18.46 18.81 -21.34
N ARG A 240 -18.84 18.13 -20.25
CA ARG A 240 -20.17 17.52 -20.10
C ARG A 240 -21.28 18.57 -20.10
N LEU A 241 -21.17 19.64 -19.31
CA LEU A 241 -22.14 20.73 -19.27
C LEU A 241 -22.22 21.46 -20.61
N ALA A 242 -21.08 21.70 -21.26
CA ALA A 242 -21.02 22.27 -22.59
C ALA A 242 -21.76 21.39 -23.62
N GLY A 243 -21.50 20.07 -23.62
CA GLY A 243 -22.18 19.11 -24.48
C GLY A 243 -23.69 19.06 -24.25
N LEU A 244 -24.13 19.09 -22.98
CA LEU A 244 -25.56 19.14 -22.63
C LEU A 244 -26.24 20.41 -23.12
N LEU A 245 -25.66 21.59 -22.89
CA LEU A 245 -26.24 22.84 -23.37
C LEU A 245 -26.27 22.89 -24.91
N GLN A 246 -25.28 22.31 -25.57
CA GLN A 246 -25.25 22.17 -27.02
C GLN A 246 -26.39 21.29 -27.55
N GLU A 247 -26.65 20.13 -26.92
CA GLU A 247 -27.74 19.21 -27.29
C GLU A 247 -29.11 19.88 -27.19
N TYR A 248 -29.36 20.62 -26.11
CA TYR A 248 -30.61 21.34 -25.86
C TYR A 248 -30.69 22.72 -26.55
N LYS A 249 -29.69 23.06 -27.37
CA LYS A 249 -29.57 24.32 -28.14
C LYS A 249 -29.65 25.57 -27.26
N VAL A 250 -29.06 25.53 -26.07
CA VAL A 250 -28.89 26.68 -25.19
C VAL A 250 -27.53 27.32 -25.48
N PRO A 251 -27.44 28.63 -25.76
CA PRO A 251 -26.14 29.27 -25.97
C PRO A 251 -25.37 29.34 -24.65
N TYR A 252 -24.07 29.12 -24.70
CA TYR A 252 -23.19 29.18 -23.53
C TYR A 252 -21.82 29.76 -23.90
N ARG A 253 -21.09 30.22 -22.89
CA ARG A 253 -19.69 30.67 -22.99
C ARG A 253 -18.84 29.91 -21.99
N ILE A 254 -17.58 29.63 -22.34
CA ILE A 254 -16.61 29.05 -21.40
C ILE A 254 -15.72 30.20 -20.90
N GLY A 255 -15.67 30.39 -19.59
CA GLY A 255 -14.83 31.39 -18.95
C GLY A 255 -13.52 30.76 -18.45
N SER A 256 -12.38 31.36 -18.82
CA SER A 256 -11.07 31.02 -18.26
C SER A 256 -10.52 32.20 -17.44
N ARG A 257 -9.88 31.92 -16.29
CA ARG A 257 -9.09 32.93 -15.55
C ARG A 257 -7.62 32.73 -15.90
N THR A 258 -7.07 33.54 -16.79
CA THR A 258 -5.62 33.75 -16.89
C THR A 258 -5.24 34.93 -16.00
N GLN A 259 -4.43 34.71 -14.97
CA GLN A 259 -3.86 35.79 -14.16
C GLN A 259 -2.77 36.50 -14.98
N THR A 260 -3.09 37.64 -15.58
CA THR A 260 -2.05 38.61 -15.98
C THR A 260 -1.82 39.60 -14.84
N SER A 261 -0.56 39.95 -14.61
CA SER A 261 0.00 40.76 -13.51
C SER A 261 -0.45 42.23 -13.47
N SER A 262 -1.55 42.59 -14.12
CA SER A 262 -2.12 43.95 -14.09
C SER A 262 -3.64 43.88 -14.35
N GLY A 263 -4.42 43.78 -13.28
CA GLY A 263 -5.89 43.80 -13.33
C GLY A 263 -6.53 42.49 -13.79
N SER A 264 -7.60 42.06 -13.12
CA SER A 264 -8.35 40.85 -13.47
C SER A 264 -9.12 41.03 -14.79
N ALA A 265 -8.45 40.86 -15.93
CA ALA A 265 -9.12 40.74 -17.21
C ALA A 265 -9.62 39.30 -17.37
N THR A 266 -10.94 39.10 -17.36
CA THR A 266 -11.56 37.84 -17.77
C THR A 266 -11.38 37.68 -19.28
N VAL A 267 -10.59 36.70 -19.71
CA VAL A 267 -10.47 36.33 -21.12
C VAL A 267 -11.58 35.32 -21.42
N TYR A 268 -12.47 35.66 -22.36
CA TYR A 268 -13.43 34.71 -22.91
C TYR A 268 -12.76 33.98 -24.06
N ASP A 269 -12.71 32.64 -24.03
CA ASP A 269 -12.22 31.87 -25.18
C ASP A 269 -13.15 32.11 -26.39
N GLU A 270 -12.57 32.39 -27.56
CA GLU A 270 -13.28 32.79 -28.79
C GLU A 270 -14.19 31.68 -29.38
N THR A 271 -14.28 30.51 -28.75
CA THR A 271 -15.19 29.42 -29.13
C THR A 271 -16.61 29.67 -28.60
N THR A 272 -17.21 30.80 -29.02
CA THR A 272 -18.57 31.18 -28.67
C THR A 272 -19.57 30.58 -29.68
N TYR A 273 -20.37 29.61 -29.26
CA TYR A 273 -21.49 29.12 -30.07
C TYR A 273 -22.68 30.10 -29.94
N LEU A 274 -22.88 30.93 -30.96
CA LEU A 274 -24.05 31.80 -31.19
C LEU A 274 -24.50 32.65 -29.97
N SER A 275 -23.77 33.70 -29.57
CA SER A 275 -24.41 34.88 -28.96
C SER A 275 -23.48 36.11 -28.85
N SER A 276 -24.05 37.28 -29.13
CA SER A 276 -23.48 38.62 -28.93
C SER A 276 -24.11 39.36 -27.72
N SER A 277 -24.80 38.64 -26.82
CA SER A 277 -25.58 39.20 -25.71
C SER A 277 -24.96 38.91 -24.34
N ALA A 278 -25.01 39.89 -23.43
CA ALA A 278 -24.43 39.81 -22.08
C ALA A 278 -25.08 38.73 -21.18
N ASN A 279 -26.30 38.30 -21.50
CA ASN A 279 -27.13 37.43 -20.65
C ASN A 279 -26.92 35.93 -20.92
N THR A 280 -25.96 35.57 -21.75
CA THR A 280 -25.64 34.16 -22.05
C THR A 280 -24.93 33.48 -20.86
N PRO A 281 -25.36 32.28 -20.44
CA PRO A 281 -24.72 31.49 -19.38
C PRO A 281 -23.22 31.30 -19.60
N VAL A 282 -22.44 31.44 -18.53
CA VAL A 282 -20.99 31.22 -18.54
C VAL A 282 -20.64 30.00 -17.69
N ILE A 283 -20.04 28.98 -18.29
CA ILE A 283 -19.47 27.84 -17.59
C ILE A 283 -18.06 28.23 -17.14
N VAL A 284 -17.80 28.13 -15.84
CA VAL A 284 -16.50 28.43 -15.23
C VAL A 284 -15.98 27.23 -14.49
N ARG A 285 -14.68 26.98 -14.59
CA ARG A 285 -14.02 25.98 -13.77
C ARG A 285 -13.80 26.52 -12.36
N ALA A 286 -14.67 26.12 -11.42
CA ALA A 286 -14.62 26.56 -10.03
C ALA A 286 -15.26 25.53 -9.09
N ALA A 287 -14.80 25.55 -7.84
CA ALA A 287 -15.20 24.63 -6.78
C ALA A 287 -16.30 25.21 -5.88
N ILE A 288 -17.43 25.62 -6.46
CA ILE A 288 -18.58 26.15 -5.72
C ILE A 288 -19.59 25.02 -5.53
N LEU A 289 -19.87 24.67 -4.27
CA LEU A 289 -20.80 23.58 -3.93
C LEU A 289 -22.26 24.02 -4.09
N ASN A 290 -22.70 25.00 -3.31
CA ASN A 290 -24.06 25.54 -3.37
C ASN A 290 -24.08 26.84 -4.16
N GLY A 291 -25.11 27.03 -4.98
CA GLY A 291 -25.30 28.29 -5.68
C GLY A 291 -25.96 29.37 -4.85
N VAL A 292 -25.95 30.58 -5.40
CA VAL A 292 -26.54 31.77 -4.81
C VAL A 292 -27.18 32.63 -5.89
N HIS A 293 -28.36 33.16 -5.58
CA HIS A 293 -29.03 34.19 -6.37
C HIS A 293 -28.94 35.51 -5.63
N VAL A 294 -28.12 36.43 -6.15
CA VAL A 294 -27.96 37.79 -5.62
C VAL A 294 -28.91 38.72 -6.36
N LEU A 295 -29.68 39.49 -5.59
CA LEU A 295 -30.70 40.41 -6.07
C LEU A 295 -30.19 41.87 -6.02
N ASP A 296 -30.86 42.75 -6.76
CA ASP A 296 -30.72 44.22 -6.69
C ASP A 296 -29.29 44.75 -6.85
N LEU A 297 -28.57 44.21 -7.86
CA LEU A 297 -27.26 44.73 -8.26
C LEU A 297 -27.40 46.04 -9.06
N ASP A 298 -26.39 46.92 -8.94
CA ASP A 298 -26.38 48.24 -9.59
C ASP A 298 -26.56 48.13 -11.12
N GLN A 299 -27.35 49.06 -11.69
CA GLN A 299 -27.79 49.08 -13.10
C GLN A 299 -26.60 49.11 -14.09
N ALA A 300 -25.42 49.52 -13.66
CA ALA A 300 -24.22 49.51 -14.47
C ALA A 300 -23.66 48.10 -14.76
N THR A 301 -24.10 47.05 -14.04
CA THR A 301 -23.52 45.69 -14.14
C THR A 301 -24.52 44.62 -14.59
N ALA A 302 -25.59 44.41 -13.84
CA ALA A 302 -26.76 43.57 -14.11
C ALA A 302 -27.79 43.80 -13.00
N ARG A 303 -29.08 43.50 -13.19
CA ARG A 303 -30.06 43.60 -12.09
C ARG A 303 -29.96 42.42 -11.10
N GLN A 304 -29.51 41.25 -11.57
CA GLN A 304 -29.39 40.03 -10.78
C GLN A 304 -28.17 39.20 -11.21
N LEU A 305 -27.60 38.45 -10.27
CA LEU A 305 -26.55 37.46 -10.52
C LEU A 305 -27.00 36.10 -9.97
N VAL A 306 -26.99 35.09 -10.83
CA VAL A 306 -27.29 33.70 -10.46
C VAL A 306 -26.04 32.88 -10.67
N VAL A 307 -25.51 32.31 -9.58
CA VAL A 307 -24.40 31.36 -9.62
C VAL A 307 -24.98 30.01 -9.24
N TYR A 308 -24.90 29.05 -10.15
CA TYR A 308 -25.22 27.65 -9.85
C TYR A 308 -23.96 26.93 -9.38
N GLY A 309 -24.04 26.33 -8.19
CA GLY A 309 -23.01 25.45 -7.67
C GLY A 309 -23.12 24.05 -8.26
N ALA A 310 -22.10 23.23 -8.04
CA ALA A 310 -22.06 21.86 -8.51
C ALA A 310 -23.22 21.03 -7.93
N GLN A 311 -23.59 21.27 -6.66
CA GLN A 311 -24.71 20.60 -5.97
C GLN A 311 -26.09 21.00 -6.49
N ASP A 312 -26.20 22.16 -7.16
CA ASP A 312 -27.48 22.57 -7.74
C ASP A 312 -27.78 21.80 -9.03
N LEU A 313 -26.72 21.50 -9.79
CA LEU A 313 -26.78 20.82 -11.09
C LEU A 313 -26.78 19.29 -10.93
N GLN A 314 -26.07 18.78 -9.92
CA GLN A 314 -25.90 17.36 -9.62
C GLN A 314 -25.88 17.18 -8.12
N ASP A 315 -26.53 16.16 -7.56
CA ASP A 315 -26.63 16.05 -6.11
C ASP A 315 -25.27 15.79 -5.40
N GLU A 316 -24.23 15.34 -6.13
CA GLU A 316 -22.91 15.03 -5.59
C GLU A 316 -21.82 15.31 -6.66
N ALA A 317 -20.98 16.34 -6.49
CA ALA A 317 -19.84 16.61 -7.36
C ALA A 317 -18.61 16.95 -6.52
N ASP A 318 -17.55 16.14 -6.64
CA ASP A 318 -16.28 16.31 -5.92
C ASP A 318 -15.09 16.53 -6.87
N ILE A 319 -14.14 17.35 -6.41
CA ILE A 319 -13.30 18.19 -7.26
C ILE A 319 -11.83 17.85 -7.08
N ALA A 320 -11.27 16.91 -7.84
CA ALA A 320 -9.81 16.79 -7.97
C ALA A 320 -9.34 16.09 -9.26
N PRO A 321 -8.47 16.71 -10.08
CA PRO A 321 -7.81 16.02 -11.20
C PRO A 321 -6.61 15.18 -10.72
N ARG A 322 -6.46 13.95 -11.25
CA ARG A 322 -5.31 13.05 -11.00
C ARG A 322 -4.51 12.77 -12.29
N ARG A 323 -3.19 12.64 -12.14
CA ARG A 323 -2.24 12.15 -13.16
C ARG A 323 -1.77 10.76 -12.75
N THR A 324 -1.70 9.82 -13.71
CA THR A 324 -1.30 8.43 -13.51
C THR A 324 0.21 8.23 -13.73
N PHE A 325 0.85 7.43 -12.88
CA PHE A 325 2.16 6.83 -13.14
C PHE A 325 2.05 5.30 -13.05
N LYS A 326 2.71 4.58 -13.96
CA LYS A 326 2.79 3.10 -13.92
C LYS A 326 3.95 2.67 -13.01
N LYS A 327 3.67 1.98 -11.90
CA LYS A 327 4.66 1.18 -11.14
C LYS A 327 4.68 -0.27 -11.66
N SER A 328 5.84 -0.92 -11.56
CA SER A 328 6.07 -2.32 -11.96
C SER A 328 5.64 -3.30 -10.85
N LYS A 329 4.89 -4.34 -11.22
CA LYS A 329 4.20 -5.29 -10.31
C LYS A 329 5.13 -6.25 -9.54
N THR A 330 6.43 -6.27 -9.82
CA THR A 330 7.35 -7.34 -9.37
C THR A 330 8.35 -6.93 -8.28
N SER A 331 8.50 -5.64 -7.99
CA SER A 331 9.52 -5.16 -7.04
C SER A 331 9.14 -5.35 -5.57
N ALA A 332 7.88 -5.68 -5.26
CA ALA A 332 7.38 -5.81 -3.88
C ALA A 332 7.80 -7.13 -3.19
N PHE A 333 8.29 -8.12 -3.93
CA PHE A 333 8.58 -9.47 -3.40
C PHE A 333 10.05 -9.79 -3.12
N VAL A 334 10.98 -8.95 -3.56
CA VAL A 334 12.39 -9.19 -3.26
C VAL A 334 12.65 -8.72 -1.83
N SER A 335 12.37 -9.60 -0.88
CA SER A 335 12.75 -9.39 0.52
C SER A 335 14.27 -9.42 0.61
N ASP A 336 14.83 -8.23 0.51
CA ASP A 336 16.25 -7.92 0.61
C ASP A 336 16.82 -8.36 1.97
N PHE A 337 18.13 -8.60 2.02
CA PHE A 337 18.96 -8.91 3.20
C PHE A 337 18.95 -7.84 4.32
N ARG A 338 17.90 -7.03 4.45
CA ARG A 338 17.76 -5.95 5.45
C ARG A 338 17.91 -6.45 6.90
N ASP A 339 17.60 -7.72 7.15
CA ASP A 339 17.51 -8.27 8.51
C ASP A 339 18.41 -9.50 8.73
N LEU A 340 19.53 -9.67 8.00
CA LEU A 340 20.42 -10.82 8.22
C LEU A 340 21.27 -10.60 9.47
N ALA A 341 21.04 -11.40 10.52
CA ALA A 341 21.81 -11.34 11.76
C ALA A 341 22.80 -12.51 11.89
N MET A 342 23.88 -12.34 12.66
CA MET A 342 24.78 -13.45 12.99
C MET A 342 23.99 -14.57 13.68
N GLY A 343 24.17 -15.80 13.20
CA GLY A 343 23.43 -16.97 13.67
C GLY A 343 22.21 -17.34 12.83
N ASP A 344 21.79 -16.49 11.89
CA ASP A 344 20.71 -16.82 10.95
C ASP A 344 21.11 -17.99 10.01
N TYR A 345 20.12 -18.76 9.58
CA TYR A 345 20.32 -19.82 8.59
C TYR A 345 20.29 -19.23 7.17
N VAL A 346 21.14 -19.75 6.30
CA VAL A 346 21.20 -19.41 4.87
C VAL A 346 21.29 -20.68 4.03
N VAL A 347 20.75 -20.62 2.82
CA VAL A 347 20.91 -21.66 1.80
C VAL A 347 22.00 -21.23 0.85
N HIS A 348 23.07 -22.02 0.77
CA HIS A 348 24.00 -21.96 -0.35
C HIS A 348 23.46 -22.87 -1.46
N VAL A 349 23.20 -22.32 -2.65
CA VAL A 349 22.60 -23.05 -3.77
C VAL A 349 23.32 -24.38 -4.01
N GLU A 350 24.66 -24.41 -4.03
CA GLU A 350 25.43 -25.65 -4.29
C GLU A 350 25.61 -26.59 -3.08
N HIS A 351 25.66 -26.07 -1.85
CA HIS A 351 26.17 -26.81 -0.68
C HIS A 351 25.11 -27.10 0.38
N GLY A 352 23.96 -26.42 0.34
CA GLY A 352 22.84 -26.63 1.25
C GLY A 352 22.73 -25.59 2.36
N ILE A 353 22.01 -25.95 3.41
CA ILE A 353 21.69 -25.09 4.55
C ILE A 353 22.91 -24.99 5.47
N ALA A 354 23.28 -23.75 5.79
CA ALA A 354 24.38 -23.36 6.66
C ALA A 354 23.95 -22.23 7.61
N GLN A 355 24.76 -21.95 8.63
CA GLN A 355 24.58 -20.84 9.56
C GLN A 355 25.52 -19.68 9.21
N TYR A 356 25.01 -18.46 9.17
CA TYR A 356 25.80 -17.25 8.91
C TYR A 356 26.60 -16.82 10.15
N GLN A 357 27.92 -16.68 10.00
CA GLN A 357 28.87 -16.36 11.07
C GLN A 357 29.51 -14.96 10.91
N GLY A 358 28.94 -14.10 10.07
CA GLY A 358 29.45 -12.74 9.83
C GLY A 358 30.36 -12.62 8.60
N LEU A 359 30.82 -11.38 8.38
CA LEU A 359 31.83 -11.04 7.37
C LEU A 359 33.24 -11.04 7.96
N ARG A 360 34.21 -11.49 7.17
CA ARG A 360 35.63 -11.40 7.53
C ARG A 360 36.46 -10.97 6.34
N THR A 361 37.35 -10.02 6.57
CA THR A 361 38.34 -9.61 5.58
C THR A 361 39.58 -10.47 5.74
N ILE A 362 39.97 -11.14 4.66
CA ILE A 362 41.21 -11.91 4.57
C ILE A 362 42.13 -11.21 3.58
N ASP A 363 43.40 -11.03 3.95
CA ASP A 363 44.42 -10.51 3.05
C ASP A 363 44.98 -11.67 2.21
N GLN A 364 44.77 -11.61 0.90
CA GLN A 364 45.31 -12.57 -0.06
C GLN A 364 46.22 -11.83 -1.04
N GLU A 365 47.52 -12.13 -0.98
CA GLU A 365 48.56 -11.50 -1.83
C GLU A 365 48.61 -9.95 -1.74
N GLY A 366 48.27 -9.38 -0.58
CA GLY A 366 48.28 -7.93 -0.34
C GLY A 366 46.97 -7.24 -0.71
N ILE A 367 45.93 -8.00 -1.07
CA ILE A 367 44.61 -7.52 -1.43
C ILE A 367 43.61 -7.95 -0.36
N PRO A 368 42.95 -6.99 0.33
CA PRO A 368 41.90 -7.31 1.28
C PRO A 368 40.67 -7.83 0.53
N LEU A 369 40.30 -9.08 0.78
CA LEU A 369 39.12 -9.73 0.25
C LEU A 369 38.08 -9.91 1.36
N GLU A 370 36.89 -9.34 1.17
CA GLU A 370 35.76 -9.55 2.08
C GLU A 370 35.06 -10.88 1.74
N LEU A 371 34.87 -11.73 2.74
CA LEU A 371 34.26 -13.04 2.61
C LEU A 371 33.13 -13.20 3.64
N MET A 372 32.03 -13.80 3.22
CA MET A 372 30.94 -14.26 4.08
C MET A 372 31.29 -15.65 4.64
N ILE A 373 31.23 -15.82 5.96
CA ILE A 373 31.52 -17.09 6.63
C ILE A 373 30.22 -17.85 6.87
N LEU A 374 30.14 -19.07 6.34
CA LEU A 374 29.03 -19.99 6.54
C LEU A 374 29.50 -21.25 7.27
N GLU A 375 28.78 -21.65 8.32
CA GLU A 375 29.05 -22.86 9.09
C GLU A 375 28.05 -23.97 8.75
N PHE A 376 28.58 -25.12 8.36
CA PHE A 376 27.86 -26.34 8.01
C PHE A 376 27.92 -27.34 9.17
N ALA A 377 27.27 -28.51 9.01
CA ALA A 377 27.32 -29.56 10.02
C ALA A 377 28.77 -29.94 10.38
N GLU A 378 28.96 -30.37 11.63
CA GLU A 378 30.27 -30.77 12.17
C GLU A 378 31.30 -29.62 12.26
N GLY A 379 30.83 -28.36 12.25
CA GLY A 379 31.67 -27.17 12.41
C GLY A 379 32.49 -26.82 11.17
N ALA A 380 32.17 -27.39 10.01
CA ALA A 380 32.85 -27.11 8.74
C ALA A 380 32.52 -25.69 8.25
N LYS A 381 33.53 -24.87 7.95
CA LYS A 381 33.34 -23.48 7.51
C LYS A 381 33.59 -23.32 6.02
N LEU A 382 32.66 -22.66 5.32
CA LEU A 382 32.79 -22.21 3.94
C LEU A 382 32.98 -20.70 3.90
N TYR A 383 33.94 -20.24 3.12
CA TYR A 383 34.18 -18.81 2.87
C TYR A 383 33.65 -18.45 1.48
N VAL A 384 32.63 -17.62 1.43
CA VAL A 384 31.95 -17.23 0.20
C VAL A 384 32.37 -15.80 -0.17
N PRO A 385 32.98 -15.56 -1.33
CA PRO A 385 33.28 -14.21 -1.81
C PRO A 385 32.01 -13.39 -2.00
N LEU A 386 32.04 -12.10 -1.64
CA LEU A 386 30.87 -11.22 -1.79
C LEU A 386 30.46 -11.00 -3.26
N THR A 387 31.38 -11.24 -4.19
CA THR A 387 31.11 -11.26 -5.64
C THR A 387 30.20 -12.42 -6.07
N ARG A 388 30.04 -13.45 -5.22
CA ARG A 388 29.18 -14.62 -5.47
C ARG A 388 28.00 -14.74 -4.49
N LEU A 389 27.46 -13.60 -4.04
CA LEU A 389 26.26 -13.57 -3.20
C LEU A 389 24.98 -13.99 -3.94
N ASP A 390 25.02 -14.11 -5.26
CA ASP A 390 23.94 -14.71 -6.07
C ASP A 390 23.63 -16.16 -5.66
N LEU A 391 24.62 -16.88 -5.11
CA LEU A 391 24.47 -18.25 -4.61
C LEU A 391 23.88 -18.33 -3.20
N ILE A 392 23.68 -17.19 -2.52
CA ILE A 392 23.23 -17.14 -1.13
C ILE A 392 21.79 -16.66 -1.05
N GLN A 393 20.98 -17.43 -0.34
CA GLN A 393 19.58 -17.16 -0.08
C GLN A 393 19.34 -17.23 1.43
N LYS A 394 18.51 -16.35 1.99
CA LYS A 394 18.20 -16.42 3.42
C LYS A 394 17.30 -17.63 3.67
N TYR A 395 17.70 -18.55 4.56
CA TYR A 395 16.86 -19.67 4.94
C TYR A 395 15.91 -19.20 6.04
N ARG A 396 14.62 -19.21 5.74
CA ARG A 396 13.58 -18.86 6.71
C ARG A 396 13.08 -20.15 7.36
N SER A 397 13.52 -20.41 8.59
CA SER A 397 13.01 -21.52 9.38
C SER A 397 11.59 -21.22 9.84
N THR A 398 10.73 -22.24 9.91
CA THR A 398 9.50 -22.15 10.70
C THR A 398 9.88 -22.10 12.18
N ASP A 399 9.61 -20.97 12.86
CA ASP A 399 9.94 -20.77 14.28
C ASP A 399 9.22 -21.78 15.23
N THR A 400 8.30 -22.60 14.72
CA THR A 400 7.62 -23.69 15.45
C THR A 400 8.20 -25.09 15.17
N GLY A 401 9.17 -25.20 14.27
CA GLY A 401 9.84 -26.47 13.91
C GLY A 401 11.20 -26.63 14.59
N PRO A 402 11.76 -27.84 14.65
CA PRO A 402 13.16 -28.03 15.05
C PRO A 402 14.08 -27.22 14.13
N ALA A 403 15.22 -26.76 14.65
CA ALA A 403 16.24 -26.11 13.84
C ALA A 403 16.57 -26.96 12.60
N PRO A 404 16.75 -26.34 11.42
CA PRO A 404 16.99 -27.09 10.20
C PRO A 404 18.28 -27.90 10.32
N GLU A 405 18.27 -29.12 9.78
CA GLU A 405 19.47 -29.94 9.73
C GLU A 405 20.50 -29.28 8.80
N LEU A 406 21.61 -28.82 9.38
CA LEU A 406 22.74 -28.31 8.62
C LEU A 406 23.28 -29.41 7.70
N ASN A 407 23.56 -29.06 6.45
CA ASN A 407 24.09 -30.05 5.51
C ASN A 407 25.59 -30.29 5.75
N ARG A 408 26.09 -31.47 5.38
CA ARG A 408 27.52 -31.78 5.38
C ARG A 408 28.17 -31.35 4.06
N LEU A 409 29.26 -30.60 4.18
CA LEU A 409 30.07 -30.12 3.06
C LEU A 409 30.66 -31.30 2.27
N GLY A 410 30.51 -31.31 0.94
CA GLY A 410 30.98 -32.37 0.05
C GLY A 410 30.12 -33.64 -0.01
N SER A 411 29.00 -33.70 0.72
CA SER A 411 28.06 -34.84 0.66
C SER A 411 27.12 -34.75 -0.56
N GLN A 412 26.71 -35.90 -1.12
CA GLN A 412 25.66 -35.94 -2.16
C GLN A 412 24.23 -35.82 -1.61
N GLN A 413 24.06 -35.63 -0.30
CA GLN A 413 22.74 -35.55 0.34
C GLN A 413 21.93 -34.38 -0.23
N TRP A 414 22.55 -33.20 -0.37
CA TRP A 414 21.92 -32.01 -0.93
C TRP A 414 21.48 -32.21 -2.38
N ALA A 415 22.35 -32.79 -3.22
CA ALA A 415 22.03 -33.09 -4.62
C ALA A 415 20.84 -34.05 -4.75
N LYS A 416 20.76 -35.08 -3.89
CA LYS A 416 19.60 -36.00 -3.83
C LYS A 416 18.33 -35.29 -3.38
N THR A 417 18.43 -34.42 -2.37
CA THR A 417 17.29 -33.62 -1.90
C THR A 417 16.76 -32.73 -3.02
N LYS A 418 17.62 -31.98 -3.72
CA LYS A 418 17.22 -31.19 -4.89
C LYS A 418 16.57 -32.02 -5.98
N ALA A 419 17.15 -33.18 -6.33
CA ALA A 419 16.60 -34.04 -7.38
C ALA A 419 15.20 -34.55 -7.04
N ARG A 420 14.98 -34.95 -5.78
CA ARG A 420 13.66 -35.37 -5.27
C ARG A 420 12.64 -34.24 -5.33
N VAL A 421 13.00 -33.03 -4.87
CA VAL A 421 12.11 -31.86 -4.91
C VAL A 421 11.81 -31.47 -6.36
N LYS A 422 12.82 -31.46 -7.25
CA LYS A 422 12.66 -31.17 -8.67
C LYS A 422 11.66 -32.11 -9.34
N LYS A 423 11.71 -33.41 -9.02
CA LYS A 423 10.75 -34.40 -9.53
C LYS A 423 9.33 -34.11 -9.04
N ALA A 424 9.15 -33.86 -7.74
CA ALA A 424 7.84 -33.51 -7.18
C ALA A 424 7.27 -32.21 -7.76
N MET A 425 8.14 -31.22 -8.07
CA MET A 425 7.74 -29.99 -8.76
C MET A 425 7.27 -30.26 -10.18
N GLN A 426 7.94 -31.14 -10.93
CA GLN A 426 7.52 -31.52 -12.28
C GLN A 426 6.13 -32.15 -12.28
N ASP A 427 5.87 -33.11 -11.38
CA ASP A 427 4.57 -33.78 -11.26
C ASP A 427 3.43 -32.78 -10.95
N MET A 428 3.68 -31.80 -10.05
CA MET A 428 2.70 -30.74 -9.76
C MET A 428 2.50 -29.80 -10.96
N THR A 429 3.59 -29.40 -11.61
CA THR A 429 3.57 -28.48 -12.75
C THR A 429 2.79 -29.09 -13.91
N ASP A 430 2.89 -30.40 -14.13
CA ASP A 430 2.10 -31.16 -15.09
C ASP A 430 0.59 -31.09 -14.82
N GLU A 431 0.16 -31.21 -13.56
CA GLU A 431 -1.26 -31.10 -13.19
C GLU A 431 -1.79 -29.68 -13.43
N LEU A 432 -1.01 -28.66 -13.05
CA LEU A 432 -1.38 -27.25 -13.24
C LEU A 432 -1.40 -26.85 -14.72
N LEU A 433 -0.43 -27.29 -15.51
CA LEU A 433 -0.37 -27.03 -16.95
C LEU A 433 -1.49 -27.75 -17.70
N LYS A 434 -1.91 -28.95 -17.30
CA LYS A 434 -3.08 -29.61 -17.90
C LYS A 434 -4.34 -28.77 -17.74
N LEU A 435 -4.56 -28.17 -16.57
CA LEU A 435 -5.69 -27.26 -16.35
C LEU A 435 -5.56 -25.97 -17.17
N TYR A 436 -4.36 -25.39 -17.26
CA TYR A 436 -4.10 -24.20 -18.07
C TYR A 436 -4.26 -24.47 -19.59
N ALA A 437 -3.76 -25.61 -20.07
CA ALA A 437 -3.86 -26.04 -21.46
C ALA A 437 -5.32 -26.35 -21.85
N GLN A 438 -6.09 -27.00 -20.96
CA GLN A 438 -7.54 -27.17 -21.14
C GLN A 438 -8.25 -25.82 -21.31
N ARG A 439 -7.86 -24.80 -20.54
CA ARG A 439 -8.42 -23.45 -20.65
C ARG A 439 -7.99 -22.71 -21.91
N LYS A 440 -6.73 -22.81 -22.32
CA LYS A 440 -6.25 -22.19 -23.56
C LYS A 440 -6.85 -22.83 -24.81
N ALA A 441 -7.19 -24.13 -24.73
CA ALA A 441 -7.93 -24.85 -25.76
C ALA A 441 -9.43 -24.56 -25.74
N ALA A 442 -10.01 -24.18 -24.60
CA ALA A 442 -11.40 -23.75 -24.49
C ALA A 442 -11.56 -22.36 -25.10
N GLN A 443 -12.51 -22.21 -26.02
CA GLN A 443 -12.94 -20.89 -26.49
C GLN A 443 -13.89 -20.30 -25.45
N GLY A 444 -13.46 -19.21 -24.81
CA GLY A 444 -14.29 -18.39 -23.92
C GLY A 444 -15.18 -17.43 -24.70
N PHE A 445 -15.98 -16.65 -23.97
CA PHE A 445 -16.77 -15.57 -24.55
C PHE A 445 -15.96 -14.27 -24.48
N ALA A 446 -15.69 -13.66 -25.64
CA ALA A 446 -15.03 -12.36 -25.70
C ALA A 446 -16.09 -11.25 -25.54
N PHE A 447 -16.03 -10.52 -24.43
CA PHE A 447 -16.92 -9.40 -24.15
C PHE A 447 -16.61 -8.19 -25.06
N SER A 448 -17.63 -7.39 -25.36
CA SER A 448 -17.53 -6.20 -26.20
C SER A 448 -16.71 -5.09 -25.52
N PRO A 449 -16.04 -4.20 -26.29
CA PRO A 449 -15.42 -3.00 -25.76
C PRO A 449 -16.40 -2.09 -25.01
N ASP A 450 -15.88 -1.27 -24.10
CA ASP A 450 -16.71 -0.39 -23.26
C ASP A 450 -17.60 0.56 -24.06
N SER A 451 -18.88 0.59 -23.69
CA SER A 451 -19.90 1.48 -24.25
C SER A 451 -20.01 2.82 -23.51
N ASN A 452 -20.82 3.75 -24.03
CA ASN A 452 -21.17 4.98 -23.30
C ASN A 452 -21.89 4.68 -21.98
N LEU A 453 -22.75 3.65 -21.93
CA LEU A 453 -23.43 3.21 -20.70
C LEU A 453 -22.43 2.71 -19.65
N MET A 454 -21.33 2.07 -20.07
CA MET A 454 -20.26 1.68 -19.15
C MET A 454 -19.60 2.92 -18.53
N ARG A 455 -19.33 3.95 -19.33
CA ARG A 455 -18.78 5.22 -18.81
C ARG A 455 -19.73 5.91 -17.85
N GLU A 456 -21.02 5.96 -18.18
CA GLU A 456 -22.04 6.48 -17.26
C GLU A 456 -22.10 5.68 -15.95
N PHE A 457 -21.96 4.36 -16.02
CA PHE A 457 -21.85 3.53 -14.82
C PHE A 457 -20.62 3.89 -14.00
N GLU A 458 -19.45 4.04 -14.63
CA GLU A 458 -18.19 4.40 -13.96
C GLU A 458 -18.23 5.80 -13.35
N ASP A 459 -18.74 6.79 -14.09
CA ASP A 459 -18.88 8.19 -13.65
C ASP A 459 -19.92 8.35 -12.53
N ALA A 460 -20.87 7.41 -12.42
CA ALA A 460 -21.85 7.40 -11.34
C ALA A 460 -21.32 6.82 -10.01
N PHE A 461 -20.00 6.56 -9.90
CA PHE A 461 -19.39 6.08 -8.67
C PHE A 461 -19.02 7.27 -7.75
N ASP A 462 -19.52 7.22 -6.51
CA ASP A 462 -19.44 8.33 -5.55
C ASP A 462 -18.00 8.63 -5.04
N TYR A 463 -17.01 7.81 -5.38
CA TYR A 463 -15.64 7.92 -4.86
C TYR A 463 -14.58 7.96 -5.97
N ASN A 464 -13.44 8.58 -5.70
CA ASN A 464 -12.31 8.55 -6.61
C ASN A 464 -11.52 7.24 -6.51
N GLU A 465 -11.35 6.56 -7.64
CA GLU A 465 -10.57 5.33 -7.71
C GLU A 465 -9.08 5.61 -7.49
N THR A 466 -8.39 4.63 -6.90
CA THR A 466 -6.93 4.65 -6.76
C THR A 466 -6.26 4.19 -8.06
N ASP A 467 -4.98 4.55 -8.27
CA ASP A 467 -4.23 4.11 -9.45
C ASP A 467 -4.19 2.57 -9.56
N ASP A 468 -4.09 1.89 -8.41
CA ASP A 468 -4.13 0.43 -8.35
C ASP A 468 -5.50 -0.15 -8.73
N GLN A 469 -6.59 0.50 -8.30
CA GLN A 469 -7.95 0.12 -8.70
C GLN A 469 -8.14 0.29 -10.20
N LEU A 470 -7.69 1.42 -10.78
CA LEU A 470 -7.76 1.66 -12.22
C LEU A 470 -6.95 0.62 -13.01
N SER A 471 -5.74 0.29 -12.54
CA SER A 471 -4.94 -0.79 -13.14
C SER A 471 -5.66 -2.14 -13.06
N ALA A 472 -6.26 -2.47 -11.92
CA ALA A 472 -6.98 -3.72 -11.73
C ALA A 472 -8.23 -3.82 -12.62
N ILE A 473 -8.99 -2.73 -12.75
CA ILE A 473 -10.16 -2.63 -13.63
C ILE A 473 -9.73 -2.81 -15.08
N ALA A 474 -8.66 -2.12 -15.52
CA ALA A 474 -8.16 -2.23 -16.88
C ALA A 474 -7.66 -3.65 -17.20
N ASP A 475 -6.97 -4.31 -16.26
CA ASP A 475 -6.53 -5.69 -16.41
C ASP A 475 -7.72 -6.65 -16.56
N ILE A 476 -8.75 -6.53 -15.69
CA ILE A 476 -9.95 -7.37 -15.72
C ILE A 476 -10.73 -7.18 -17.02
N LYS A 477 -10.96 -5.93 -17.43
CA LYS A 477 -11.66 -5.63 -18.69
C LYS A 477 -10.92 -6.19 -19.89
N ARG A 478 -9.59 -6.03 -19.94
CA ARG A 478 -8.77 -6.60 -21.01
C ARG A 478 -8.92 -8.11 -21.09
N ASP A 479 -8.89 -8.80 -19.96
CA ASP A 479 -9.02 -10.26 -19.94
C ASP A 479 -10.41 -10.71 -20.43
N MET A 480 -11.47 -10.03 -19.97
CA MET A 480 -12.86 -10.28 -20.41
C MET A 480 -13.04 -10.04 -21.92
N GLU A 481 -12.30 -9.10 -22.52
CA GLU A 481 -12.37 -8.84 -23.97
C GLU A 481 -11.61 -9.88 -24.80
N THR A 482 -10.86 -10.80 -24.17
CA THR A 482 -10.15 -11.86 -24.90
C THR A 482 -11.02 -13.09 -25.13
N THR A 483 -10.66 -13.90 -26.12
CA THR A 483 -11.31 -15.20 -26.37
C THR A 483 -10.91 -16.29 -25.38
N GLN A 484 -10.04 -15.99 -24.40
CA GLN A 484 -9.59 -16.95 -23.39
C GLN A 484 -10.38 -16.71 -22.10
N PRO A 485 -10.93 -17.77 -21.45
CA PRO A 485 -11.65 -17.59 -20.20
C PRO A 485 -10.77 -16.96 -19.12
N MET A 486 -11.22 -15.87 -18.51
CA MET A 486 -10.51 -15.16 -17.43
C MET A 486 -10.45 -16.03 -16.14
N ASP A 487 -9.32 -16.06 -15.43
CA ASP A 487 -9.26 -16.50 -14.02
C ASP A 487 -8.29 -15.59 -13.27
N ARG A 488 -8.84 -14.51 -12.74
CA ARG A 488 -8.07 -13.46 -12.08
C ARG A 488 -8.35 -13.46 -10.59
N LEU A 489 -7.30 -13.31 -9.80
CA LEU A 489 -7.40 -13.03 -8.36
C LEU A 489 -7.20 -11.53 -8.12
N LEU A 490 -8.23 -10.87 -7.61
CA LEU A 490 -8.19 -9.51 -7.11
C LEU A 490 -7.85 -9.53 -5.62
N CYS A 491 -6.68 -9.01 -5.28
CA CYS A 491 -6.22 -8.86 -3.91
C CYS A 491 -6.21 -7.40 -3.50
N GLY A 492 -6.53 -7.15 -2.23
CA GLY A 492 -6.43 -5.82 -1.63
C GLY A 492 -7.09 -5.84 -0.28
N ASP A 493 -6.77 -4.89 0.60
CA ASP A 493 -7.31 -4.91 1.95
C ASP A 493 -8.84 -4.75 1.99
N VAL A 494 -9.44 -5.16 3.11
CA VAL A 494 -10.88 -4.94 3.38
C VAL A 494 -11.15 -3.45 3.27
N GLY A 495 -12.10 -3.01 2.44
CA GLY A 495 -12.42 -1.59 2.25
C GLY A 495 -11.63 -0.87 1.15
N TYR A 496 -10.78 -1.55 0.37
CA TYR A 496 -10.06 -0.95 -0.78
C TYR A 496 -10.85 -1.02 -2.08
N GLY A 497 -12.18 -0.99 -2.03
CA GLY A 497 -13.02 -0.95 -3.23
C GLY A 497 -13.00 -2.20 -4.11
N LYS A 498 -12.59 -3.37 -3.61
CA LYS A 498 -12.65 -4.65 -4.36
C LYS A 498 -14.03 -4.91 -4.97
N THR A 499 -15.07 -4.60 -4.19
CA THR A 499 -16.47 -4.76 -4.61
C THR A 499 -16.80 -3.87 -5.81
N GLU A 500 -16.29 -2.64 -5.88
CA GLU A 500 -16.52 -1.74 -7.03
C GLU A 500 -15.88 -2.30 -8.30
N VAL A 501 -14.65 -2.84 -8.19
CA VAL A 501 -13.98 -3.50 -9.32
C VAL A 501 -14.80 -4.70 -9.83
N ALA A 502 -15.38 -5.49 -8.93
CA ALA A 502 -16.26 -6.60 -9.30
C ALA A 502 -17.62 -6.15 -9.87
N MET A 503 -18.20 -5.06 -9.37
CA MET A 503 -19.44 -4.47 -9.91
C MET A 503 -19.26 -3.99 -11.35
N ARG A 504 -18.09 -3.41 -11.69
CA ARG A 504 -17.76 -3.01 -13.07
C ARG A 504 -17.63 -4.20 -14.02
N ALA A 505 -16.96 -5.26 -13.58
CA ALA A 505 -16.91 -6.52 -14.32
C ALA A 505 -18.32 -7.10 -14.52
N ALA A 506 -19.16 -7.09 -13.48
CA ALA A 506 -20.54 -7.55 -13.58
C ALA A 506 -21.37 -6.71 -14.56
N PHE A 507 -21.26 -5.38 -14.54
CA PHE A 507 -21.99 -4.50 -15.45
C PHE A 507 -21.59 -4.74 -16.92
N LYS A 508 -20.29 -4.93 -17.20
CA LYS A 508 -19.79 -5.29 -18.54
C LYS A 508 -20.39 -6.62 -19.03
N ALA A 509 -20.49 -7.62 -18.15
CA ALA A 509 -21.10 -8.89 -18.51
C ALA A 509 -22.60 -8.77 -18.80
N VAL A 510 -23.34 -8.02 -17.98
CA VAL A 510 -24.78 -7.78 -18.16
C VAL A 510 -25.06 -7.00 -19.45
N GLN A 511 -24.19 -6.07 -19.82
CA GLN A 511 -24.30 -5.31 -21.07
C GLN A 511 -24.32 -6.21 -22.32
N ASP A 512 -23.55 -7.29 -22.32
CA ASP A 512 -23.56 -8.29 -23.40
C ASP A 512 -24.64 -9.37 -23.21
N SER A 513 -25.67 -9.09 -22.39
CA SER A 513 -26.77 -9.99 -22.08
C SER A 513 -26.34 -11.32 -21.44
N LYS A 514 -25.20 -11.33 -20.73
CA LYS A 514 -24.74 -12.49 -19.94
C LYS A 514 -25.17 -12.35 -18.49
N GLN A 515 -25.59 -13.46 -17.89
CA GLN A 515 -25.90 -13.53 -16.47
C GLN A 515 -24.61 -13.55 -15.65
N VAL A 516 -24.68 -12.99 -14.43
CA VAL A 516 -23.57 -12.92 -13.47
C VAL A 516 -23.97 -13.64 -12.17
N ALA A 517 -23.09 -14.50 -11.67
CA ALA A 517 -23.24 -15.15 -10.37
C ALA A 517 -22.21 -14.60 -9.39
N VAL A 518 -22.66 -14.13 -8.22
CA VAL A 518 -21.78 -13.69 -7.12
C VAL A 518 -21.89 -14.67 -5.96
N LEU A 519 -20.82 -15.43 -5.75
CA LEU A 519 -20.73 -16.48 -4.74
C LEU A 519 -20.04 -15.96 -3.48
N THR A 520 -20.74 -16.04 -2.34
CA THR A 520 -20.23 -15.61 -1.04
C THR A 520 -20.25 -16.74 -0.01
N PRO A 521 -19.37 -16.74 1.01
CA PRO A 521 -19.28 -17.84 1.97
C PRO A 521 -20.40 -17.84 3.01
N THR A 522 -20.94 -16.67 3.37
CA THR A 522 -21.95 -16.51 4.43
C THR A 522 -23.19 -15.77 3.91
N THR A 523 -24.34 -16.05 4.52
CA THR A 523 -25.63 -15.40 4.23
C THR A 523 -25.56 -13.89 4.43
N VAL A 524 -24.87 -13.45 5.49
CA VAL A 524 -24.67 -12.03 5.80
C VAL A 524 -23.89 -11.33 4.68
N LEU A 525 -22.81 -11.94 4.19
CA LEU A 525 -22.04 -11.34 3.09
C LEU A 525 -22.86 -11.34 1.78
N SER A 526 -23.70 -12.36 1.55
CA SER A 526 -24.65 -12.33 0.42
C SER A 526 -25.59 -11.13 0.52
N PHE A 527 -26.12 -10.87 1.72
CA PHE A 527 -27.04 -9.75 1.96
C PHE A 527 -26.34 -8.40 1.78
N GLN A 528 -25.12 -8.25 2.30
CA GLN A 528 -24.33 -7.03 2.12
C GLN A 528 -24.05 -6.73 0.64
N HIS A 529 -23.62 -7.74 -0.13
CA HIS A 529 -23.44 -7.59 -1.57
C HIS A 529 -24.76 -7.28 -2.26
N TYR A 530 -25.85 -7.95 -1.88
CA TYR A 530 -27.17 -7.67 -2.43
C TYR A 530 -27.62 -6.22 -2.24
N GLU A 531 -27.52 -5.67 -1.03
CA GLU A 531 -27.86 -4.27 -0.77
C GLU A 531 -26.94 -3.31 -1.54
N SER A 532 -25.63 -3.61 -1.58
CA SER A 532 -24.65 -2.76 -2.28
C SER A 532 -24.88 -2.77 -3.80
N PHE A 533 -25.10 -3.95 -4.40
CA PHE A 533 -25.42 -4.08 -5.82
C PHE A 533 -26.79 -3.45 -6.13
N LYS A 534 -27.80 -3.67 -5.30
CA LYS A 534 -29.13 -3.08 -5.52
C LYS A 534 -29.07 -1.55 -5.49
N LYS A 535 -28.32 -0.95 -4.55
CA LYS A 535 -28.12 0.51 -4.48
C LYS A 535 -27.36 1.01 -5.71
N ARG A 536 -26.24 0.36 -6.06
CA ARG A 536 -25.35 0.77 -7.16
C ARG A 536 -26.02 0.67 -8.53
N PHE A 537 -26.82 -0.37 -8.76
CA PHE A 537 -27.49 -0.63 -10.04
C PHE A 537 -28.88 0.01 -10.14
N ALA A 538 -29.35 0.76 -9.13
CA ALA A 538 -30.71 1.31 -9.08
C ALA A 538 -31.07 2.23 -10.26
N LYS A 539 -30.08 2.91 -10.85
CA LYS A 539 -30.23 3.81 -12.01
C LYS A 539 -30.25 3.08 -13.36
N PHE A 540 -30.03 1.76 -13.36
CA PHE A 540 -29.85 0.95 -14.57
C PHE A 540 -30.93 -0.15 -14.64
N PRO A 541 -31.34 -0.58 -15.85
CA PRO A 541 -32.35 -1.62 -16.03
C PRO A 541 -31.77 -3.03 -15.78
N VAL A 542 -31.22 -3.27 -14.59
CA VAL A 542 -30.58 -4.54 -14.21
C VAL A 542 -31.33 -5.15 -13.03
N THR A 543 -31.73 -6.42 -13.18
CA THR A 543 -32.45 -7.14 -12.13
C THR A 543 -31.47 -7.90 -11.25
N VAL A 544 -31.29 -7.41 -10.02
CA VAL A 544 -30.44 -8.03 -8.99
C VAL A 544 -31.30 -8.80 -8.00
N GLU A 545 -31.02 -10.08 -7.78
CA GLU A 545 -31.68 -10.89 -6.76
C GLU A 545 -30.70 -11.65 -5.87
N MET A 546 -31.19 -12.06 -4.69
CA MET A 546 -30.41 -12.83 -3.72
C MET A 546 -31.07 -14.18 -3.40
N ILE A 547 -30.30 -15.26 -3.54
CA ILE A 547 -30.67 -16.59 -3.05
C ILE A 547 -29.86 -16.95 -1.79
N SER A 548 -30.54 -16.93 -0.66
CA SER A 548 -29.94 -17.26 0.63
C SER A 548 -30.99 -17.82 1.60
N ARG A 549 -30.56 -18.15 2.83
CA ARG A 549 -31.45 -18.64 3.89
C ARG A 549 -32.47 -17.60 4.35
N PHE A 550 -32.23 -16.32 4.09
CA PHE A 550 -33.19 -15.23 4.37
C PHE A 550 -34.42 -15.25 3.46
N ARG A 551 -34.37 -15.99 2.34
CA ARG A 551 -35.53 -16.17 1.47
C ARG A 551 -36.30 -17.42 1.87
N THR A 552 -37.62 -17.31 1.88
CA THR A 552 -38.51 -18.46 2.12
C THR A 552 -38.35 -19.50 1.01
N ALA A 553 -38.69 -20.77 1.28
CA ALA A 553 -38.59 -21.83 0.28
C ALA A 553 -39.40 -21.53 -0.99
N LYS A 554 -40.53 -20.83 -0.85
CA LYS A 554 -41.37 -20.39 -1.98
C LYS A 554 -40.66 -19.35 -2.85
N GLU A 555 -39.99 -18.37 -2.23
CA GLU A 555 -39.21 -17.35 -2.93
C GLU A 555 -37.98 -17.94 -3.59
N GLN A 556 -37.24 -18.83 -2.91
CA GLN A 556 -36.08 -19.49 -3.49
C GLN A 556 -36.43 -20.28 -4.76
N LYS A 557 -37.57 -21.00 -4.74
CA LYS A 557 -38.04 -21.74 -5.91
C LYS A 557 -38.36 -20.81 -7.07
N LYS A 558 -39.05 -19.70 -6.80
CA LYS A 558 -39.36 -18.68 -7.81
C LYS A 558 -38.09 -18.05 -8.39
N ILE A 559 -37.11 -17.71 -7.55
CA ILE A 559 -35.83 -17.14 -7.98
C ILE A 559 -35.07 -18.14 -8.87
N ALA A 560 -35.08 -19.43 -8.54
CA ALA A 560 -34.44 -20.46 -9.38
C ALA A 560 -35.13 -20.59 -10.75
N GLU A 561 -36.46 -20.53 -10.80
CA GLU A 561 -37.24 -20.54 -12.05
C GLU A 561 -36.97 -19.27 -12.89
N ASP A 562 -36.95 -18.09 -12.27
CA ASP A 562 -36.69 -16.81 -12.95
C ASP A 562 -35.24 -16.70 -13.44
N ALA A 563 -34.27 -17.28 -12.72
CA ALA A 563 -32.87 -17.38 -13.14
C ALA A 563 -32.68 -18.30 -14.35
N ALA A 564 -33.38 -19.45 -14.36
CA ALA A 564 -33.37 -20.38 -15.49
C ALA A 564 -34.07 -19.81 -16.74
N ALA A 565 -35.02 -18.88 -16.55
CA ALA A 565 -35.70 -18.16 -17.61
C ALA A 565 -34.97 -16.89 -18.08
N GLY A 566 -33.80 -16.55 -17.50
CA GLY A 566 -33.00 -15.37 -17.86
C GLY A 566 -33.61 -14.03 -17.47
N LYS A 567 -34.58 -14.00 -16.55
CA LYS A 567 -35.17 -12.74 -16.05
C LYS A 567 -34.31 -12.04 -14.99
N ILE A 568 -33.34 -12.77 -14.44
CA ILE A 568 -32.40 -12.27 -13.42
C ILE A 568 -31.03 -12.14 -14.07
N ASP A 569 -30.51 -10.92 -14.09
CA ASP A 569 -29.20 -10.60 -14.67
C ASP A 569 -28.08 -10.91 -13.68
N ILE A 570 -28.24 -10.53 -12.41
CA ILE A 570 -27.25 -10.74 -11.35
C ILE A 570 -27.87 -11.53 -10.21
N LEU A 571 -27.33 -12.72 -9.94
CA LEU A 571 -27.76 -13.57 -8.83
C LEU A 571 -26.66 -13.71 -7.77
N ILE A 572 -26.96 -13.21 -6.57
CA ILE A 572 -26.04 -13.22 -5.44
C ILE A 572 -26.46 -14.31 -4.46
N GLY A 573 -25.52 -15.11 -3.96
CA GLY A 573 -25.90 -16.18 -3.04
C GLY A 573 -24.74 -16.94 -2.42
N THR A 574 -25.11 -17.82 -1.49
CA THR A 574 -24.15 -18.69 -0.81
C THR A 574 -23.85 -19.94 -1.65
N HIS A 575 -23.26 -20.97 -1.04
CA HIS A 575 -23.07 -22.30 -1.63
C HIS A 575 -24.32 -22.90 -2.29
N ARG A 576 -25.53 -22.37 -2.01
CA ARG A 576 -26.77 -22.72 -2.71
C ARG A 576 -26.64 -22.56 -4.23
N LEU A 577 -25.89 -21.56 -4.71
CA LEU A 577 -25.63 -21.35 -6.14
C LEU A 577 -24.91 -22.52 -6.83
N LEU A 578 -24.17 -23.33 -6.07
CA LEU A 578 -23.40 -24.48 -6.59
C LEU A 578 -24.24 -25.77 -6.65
N SER A 579 -25.48 -25.73 -6.18
CA SER A 579 -26.38 -26.88 -6.13
C SER A 579 -26.81 -27.30 -7.54
N LYS A 580 -27.09 -28.59 -7.75
CA LYS A 580 -27.40 -29.14 -9.09
C LYS A 580 -28.77 -28.69 -9.64
N ASP A 581 -29.65 -28.22 -8.77
CA ASP A 581 -31.01 -27.80 -9.06
C ASP A 581 -31.14 -26.34 -9.48
N LEU A 582 -30.05 -25.56 -9.45
CA LEU A 582 -30.01 -24.20 -9.96
C LEU A 582 -29.29 -24.16 -11.31
N THR A 583 -30.00 -23.74 -12.34
CA THR A 583 -29.50 -23.66 -13.72
C THR A 583 -29.64 -22.23 -14.23
N PHE A 584 -28.59 -21.72 -14.87
CA PHE A 584 -28.61 -20.43 -15.57
C PHE A 584 -28.93 -20.65 -17.04
N GLN A 585 -29.52 -19.65 -17.69
CA GLN A 585 -29.74 -19.66 -19.13
C GLN A 585 -28.41 -19.44 -19.88
N ASP A 586 -27.68 -18.38 -19.51
CA ASP A 586 -26.41 -18.00 -20.15
C ASP A 586 -25.52 -17.26 -19.14
N LEU A 587 -24.80 -18.04 -18.32
CA LEU A 587 -23.85 -17.50 -17.33
C LEU A 587 -22.56 -17.10 -18.05
N GLY A 588 -22.16 -15.83 -17.94
CA GLY A 588 -20.91 -15.32 -18.54
C GLY A 588 -19.79 -15.06 -17.53
N LEU A 589 -20.14 -14.68 -16.29
CA LEU A 589 -19.16 -14.29 -15.27
C LEU A 589 -19.51 -14.89 -13.90
N LEU A 590 -18.52 -15.48 -13.25
CA LEU A 590 -18.59 -15.93 -11.85
C LEU A 590 -17.66 -15.10 -10.98
N ILE A 591 -18.23 -14.34 -10.04
CA ILE A 591 -17.49 -13.61 -9.01
C ILE A 591 -17.49 -14.46 -7.73
N VAL A 592 -16.32 -14.70 -7.16
CA VAL A 592 -16.15 -15.47 -5.91
C VAL A 592 -15.50 -14.58 -4.86
N ASP A 593 -16.20 -14.30 -3.77
CA ASP A 593 -15.64 -13.54 -2.65
C ASP A 593 -15.15 -14.47 -1.53
N GLU A 594 -13.98 -14.19 -0.97
CA GLU A 594 -13.31 -14.95 0.10
C GLU A 594 -13.25 -16.47 -0.16
N GLU A 595 -12.68 -16.85 -1.32
CA GLU A 595 -12.54 -18.24 -1.81
C GLU A 595 -12.00 -19.23 -0.75
N GLN A 596 -11.15 -18.77 0.16
CA GLN A 596 -10.54 -19.59 1.22
C GLN A 596 -11.56 -20.26 2.14
N ARG A 597 -12.72 -19.63 2.37
CA ARG A 597 -13.73 -20.10 3.33
C ARG A 597 -14.62 -21.22 2.79
N PHE A 598 -14.51 -21.56 1.51
CA PHE A 598 -15.30 -22.65 0.92
C PHE A 598 -14.68 -24.03 1.16
N GLY A 599 -15.54 -25.01 1.48
CA GLY A 599 -15.15 -26.41 1.67
C GLY A 599 -14.67 -27.09 0.36
N VAL A 600 -14.00 -28.24 0.51
CA VAL A 600 -13.37 -28.98 -0.60
C VAL A 600 -14.35 -29.32 -1.72
N ARG A 601 -15.55 -29.81 -1.37
CA ARG A 601 -16.60 -30.16 -2.35
C ARG A 601 -17.09 -28.96 -3.16
N HIS A 602 -17.16 -27.77 -2.55
CA HIS A 602 -17.52 -26.53 -3.26
C HIS A 602 -16.40 -26.13 -4.21
N LYS A 603 -15.14 -26.25 -3.80
CA LYS A 603 -13.96 -25.95 -4.62
C LYS A 603 -13.85 -26.84 -5.85
N GLU A 604 -14.18 -28.13 -5.74
CA GLU A 604 -14.25 -29.02 -6.91
C GLU A 604 -15.31 -28.60 -7.92
N ARG A 605 -16.49 -28.18 -7.45
CA ARG A 605 -17.55 -27.65 -8.31
C ARG A 605 -17.11 -26.36 -9.00
N MET A 606 -16.43 -25.46 -8.29
CA MET A 606 -15.86 -24.23 -8.86
C MET A 606 -14.81 -24.52 -9.93
N LYS A 607 -13.97 -25.56 -9.78
CA LYS A 607 -13.01 -25.96 -10.81
C LYS A 607 -13.69 -26.31 -12.14
N GLN A 608 -14.89 -26.89 -12.10
CA GLN A 608 -15.65 -27.20 -13.32
C GLN A 608 -16.12 -25.94 -14.04
N PHE A 609 -16.56 -24.92 -13.29
CA PHE A 609 -16.96 -23.63 -13.86
C PHE A 609 -15.76 -22.87 -14.44
N ARG A 610 -14.60 -22.86 -13.76
CA ARG A 610 -13.35 -22.21 -14.20
C ARG A 610 -12.79 -22.71 -15.53
N ALA A 611 -13.24 -23.87 -16.02
CA ALA A 611 -12.75 -24.42 -17.27
C ALA A 611 -13.29 -23.69 -18.51
N HIS A 612 -14.48 -23.08 -18.43
CA HIS A 612 -15.17 -22.51 -19.60
C HIS A 612 -15.78 -21.12 -19.35
N LEU A 613 -15.74 -20.61 -18.12
CA LEU A 613 -16.32 -19.33 -17.74
C LEU A 613 -15.26 -18.38 -17.22
N ASP A 614 -15.53 -17.08 -17.36
CA ASP A 614 -14.74 -16.04 -16.73
C ASP A 614 -14.99 -16.05 -15.22
N VAL A 615 -13.90 -16.14 -14.46
CA VAL A 615 -13.93 -16.20 -12.99
C VAL A 615 -13.09 -15.08 -12.40
N LEU A 616 -13.74 -14.23 -11.61
CA LEU A 616 -13.09 -13.20 -10.80
C LEU A 616 -13.15 -13.61 -9.33
N SER A 617 -12.00 -13.91 -8.72
CA SER A 617 -11.93 -14.19 -7.28
C SER A 617 -11.45 -12.95 -6.52
N MET A 618 -12.05 -12.66 -5.38
CA MET A 618 -11.67 -11.55 -4.50
C MET A 618 -11.20 -12.09 -3.15
N SER A 619 -10.14 -11.48 -2.59
CA SER A 619 -9.73 -11.79 -1.21
C SER A 619 -9.05 -10.60 -0.53
N ALA A 620 -9.27 -10.47 0.78
CA ALA A 620 -8.60 -9.48 1.63
C ALA A 620 -7.11 -9.76 1.82
N THR A 621 -6.75 -11.04 1.95
CA THR A 621 -5.37 -11.49 2.12
C THR A 621 -5.12 -12.61 1.11
N PRO A 622 -4.18 -12.45 0.16
CA PRO A 622 -3.90 -13.51 -0.79
C PRO A 622 -3.54 -14.79 -0.05
N ILE A 623 -4.25 -15.88 -0.34
CA ILE A 623 -3.87 -17.21 0.15
C ILE A 623 -2.46 -17.47 -0.38
N PRO A 624 -1.50 -17.85 0.46
CA PRO A 624 -0.12 -17.91 -0.01
C PRO A 624 0.13 -18.90 -1.15
N ARG A 625 -0.68 -19.97 -1.25
CA ARG A 625 -0.73 -20.85 -2.43
C ARG A 625 -1.09 -20.10 -3.71
N THR A 626 -2.11 -19.27 -3.65
CA THR A 626 -2.63 -18.53 -4.80
C THR A 626 -1.73 -17.37 -5.17
N LEU A 627 -1.11 -16.74 -4.17
CA LEU A 627 -0.02 -15.78 -4.34
C LEU A 627 1.13 -16.40 -5.14
N HIS A 628 1.57 -17.59 -4.73
CA HIS A 628 2.64 -18.33 -5.39
C HIS A 628 2.30 -18.73 -6.84
N MET A 629 1.09 -19.23 -7.09
CA MET A 629 0.63 -19.54 -8.45
C MET A 629 0.55 -18.31 -9.36
N SER A 630 0.26 -17.15 -8.76
CA SER A 630 0.21 -15.89 -9.50
C SER A 630 1.61 -15.36 -9.83
N LEU A 631 2.56 -15.51 -8.91
CA LEU A 631 3.96 -15.15 -9.11
C LEU A 631 4.62 -15.93 -10.25
N VAL A 632 4.24 -17.20 -10.41
CA VAL A 632 4.75 -18.09 -11.48
C VAL A 632 4.01 -17.88 -12.82
N GLY A 633 3.05 -16.94 -12.87
CA GLY A 633 2.30 -16.62 -14.09
C GLY A 633 1.38 -17.74 -14.58
N LEU A 634 0.88 -18.57 -13.65
CA LEU A 634 -0.14 -19.60 -13.91
C LEU A 634 -1.55 -19.10 -13.58
N ARG A 635 -1.67 -18.04 -12.79
CA ARG A 635 -2.91 -17.35 -12.46
C ARG A 635 -2.69 -15.85 -12.53
N ASP A 636 -3.58 -15.11 -13.18
CA ASP A 636 -3.44 -13.67 -13.25
C ASP A 636 -3.86 -13.02 -11.92
N MET A 637 -3.08 -12.04 -11.45
CA MET A 637 -3.36 -11.32 -10.21
C MET A 637 -3.30 -9.81 -10.42
N SER A 638 -4.23 -9.11 -9.77
CA SER A 638 -4.19 -7.66 -9.61
C SER A 638 -4.24 -7.34 -8.12
N VAL A 639 -3.31 -6.50 -7.66
CA VAL A 639 -3.19 -6.12 -6.25
C VAL A 639 -3.58 -4.64 -6.11
N ILE A 640 -4.41 -4.34 -5.12
CA ILE A 640 -4.78 -3.00 -4.69
C ILE A 640 -4.11 -2.75 -3.35
N GLU A 641 -3.05 -1.93 -3.33
CA GLU A 641 -2.30 -1.59 -2.12
C GLU A 641 -2.68 -0.22 -1.57
N THR A 642 -3.03 0.71 -2.47
CA THR A 642 -3.33 2.08 -2.12
C THR A 642 -4.72 2.19 -1.49
N PRO A 643 -4.85 2.68 -0.25
CA PRO A 643 -6.15 2.94 0.37
C PRO A 643 -6.89 4.10 -0.33
N PRO A 644 -8.23 4.12 -0.29
CA PRO A 644 -9.01 5.32 -0.61
C PRO A 644 -8.65 6.49 0.31
N LYS A 645 -8.76 7.73 -0.20
CA LYS A 645 -8.30 8.96 0.49
C LYS A 645 -8.92 9.17 1.88
N ASP A 646 -10.17 8.78 2.07
CA ASP A 646 -10.90 9.04 3.33
C ASP A 646 -10.58 8.03 4.43
N ARG A 647 -9.76 7.01 4.14
CA ARG A 647 -9.44 5.97 5.10
C ARG A 647 -8.24 6.36 5.96
N MET A 648 -8.48 6.58 7.25
CA MET A 648 -7.43 6.82 8.23
C MET A 648 -6.81 5.52 8.73
N ALA A 649 -5.52 5.56 9.08
CA ALA A 649 -4.81 4.41 9.64
C ALA A 649 -5.41 4.00 11.01
N ILE A 650 -5.52 2.70 11.24
CA ILE A 650 -6.06 2.14 12.48
C ILE A 650 -4.98 2.18 13.54
N GLN A 651 -5.22 2.93 14.63
CA GLN A 651 -4.26 3.00 15.72
C GLN A 651 -4.29 1.70 16.53
N THR A 652 -3.21 0.93 16.43
CA THR A 652 -3.09 -0.36 17.11
C THR A 652 -2.32 -0.21 18.43
N ILE A 653 -2.94 -0.59 19.53
CA ILE A 653 -2.39 -0.48 20.89
C ILE A 653 -2.28 -1.89 21.46
N VAL A 654 -1.06 -2.31 21.84
CA VAL A 654 -0.83 -3.55 22.57
C VAL A 654 -0.80 -3.21 24.06
N ALA A 655 -1.74 -3.74 24.83
CA ALA A 655 -1.88 -3.46 26.26
C ALA A 655 -2.18 -4.72 27.06
N LYS A 656 -1.87 -4.71 28.35
CA LYS A 656 -2.31 -5.76 29.26
C LYS A 656 -3.83 -5.70 29.42
N PHE A 657 -4.46 -6.84 29.69
CA PHE A 657 -5.88 -6.86 30.03
C PHE A 657 -6.12 -6.05 31.31
N ASP A 658 -6.75 -4.90 31.19
CA ASP A 658 -7.16 -4.02 32.30
C ASP A 658 -8.60 -3.55 32.04
N GLU A 659 -9.45 -3.70 33.05
CA GLU A 659 -10.86 -3.30 32.99
C GLU A 659 -11.03 -1.79 32.77
N LYS A 660 -10.12 -0.97 33.30
CA LYS A 660 -10.17 0.49 33.11
C LYS A 660 -9.99 0.85 31.64
N ILE A 661 -9.02 0.22 30.97
CA ILE A 661 -8.76 0.43 29.54
C ILE A 661 -9.97 -0.01 28.71
N VAL A 662 -10.55 -1.17 29.03
CA VAL A 662 -11.75 -1.68 28.34
C VAL A 662 -12.93 -0.72 28.50
N ARG A 663 -13.19 -0.22 29.73
CA ARG A 663 -14.26 0.75 29.99
C ARG A 663 -14.04 2.03 29.19
N THR A 664 -12.86 2.65 29.29
CA THR A 664 -12.55 3.91 28.61
C THR A 664 -12.66 3.76 27.10
N ALA A 665 -12.17 2.67 26.51
CA ALA A 665 -12.27 2.42 25.08
C ALA A 665 -13.74 2.32 24.59
N ILE A 666 -14.61 1.66 25.37
CA ILE A 666 -16.03 1.55 25.05
C ILE A 666 -16.73 2.92 25.20
N GLU A 667 -16.47 3.64 26.30
CA GLU A 667 -17.07 4.95 26.56
C GLU A 667 -16.70 5.99 25.49
N MET A 668 -15.43 6.04 25.07
CA MET A 668 -14.98 6.95 24.01
C MET A 668 -15.68 6.69 22.66
N GLU A 669 -16.00 5.44 22.34
CA GLU A 669 -16.72 5.11 21.11
C GLU A 669 -18.22 5.44 21.22
N LEU A 670 -18.82 5.19 22.39
CA LEU A 670 -20.23 5.54 22.66
C LEU A 670 -20.46 7.05 22.62
N GLU A 671 -19.53 7.85 23.14
CA GLU A 671 -19.56 9.33 23.06
C GLU A 671 -19.60 9.82 21.60
N ARG A 672 -19.07 9.02 20.67
CA ARG A 672 -19.06 9.30 19.23
C ARG A 672 -20.25 8.69 18.49
N SER A 673 -21.19 8.07 19.21
CA SER A 673 -22.31 7.29 18.66
C SER A 673 -21.83 6.18 17.72
N GLY A 674 -20.71 5.55 18.05
CA GLY A 674 -20.16 4.41 17.33
C GLY A 674 -20.45 3.08 18.04
N GLN A 675 -20.04 1.99 17.40
CA GLN A 675 -20.20 0.62 17.90
C GLN A 675 -18.85 -0.03 18.18
N VAL A 676 -18.83 -1.03 19.06
CA VAL A 676 -17.60 -1.69 19.52
C VAL A 676 -17.65 -3.20 19.27
N TYR A 677 -16.56 -3.75 18.74
CA TYR A 677 -16.32 -5.18 18.72
C TYR A 677 -15.48 -5.61 19.92
N PHE A 678 -15.94 -6.61 20.66
CA PHE A 678 -15.15 -7.27 21.70
C PHE A 678 -14.95 -8.75 21.32
N VAL A 679 -13.73 -9.11 20.94
CA VAL A 679 -13.40 -10.47 20.49
C VAL A 679 -12.94 -11.31 21.67
N HIS A 680 -13.66 -12.39 21.94
CA HIS A 680 -13.28 -13.40 22.92
C HIS A 680 -13.45 -14.80 22.33
N ASN A 681 -12.34 -15.43 21.95
CA ASN A 681 -12.36 -16.68 21.20
C ASN A 681 -12.51 -17.93 22.10
N ARG A 682 -13.52 -17.94 22.98
CA ARG A 682 -13.88 -19.09 23.81
C ARG A 682 -15.37 -19.07 24.17
N VAL A 683 -16.14 -20.01 23.62
CA VAL A 683 -17.60 -20.04 23.77
C VAL A 683 -18.03 -20.32 25.21
N GLU A 684 -17.28 -21.14 25.95
CA GLU A 684 -17.60 -21.49 27.35
C GLU A 684 -17.69 -20.26 28.26
N THR A 685 -16.83 -19.25 28.03
CA THR A 685 -16.65 -18.09 28.92
C THR A 685 -17.15 -16.78 28.29
N ILE A 686 -17.74 -16.82 27.09
CA ILE A 686 -18.16 -15.61 26.37
C ILE A 686 -19.32 -14.87 27.07
N TYR A 687 -20.25 -15.62 27.67
CA TYR A 687 -21.38 -15.04 28.40
C TYR A 687 -20.96 -14.40 29.72
N ASP A 688 -19.93 -14.96 30.38
CA ASP A 688 -19.35 -14.38 31.60
C ASP A 688 -18.66 -13.05 31.27
N ILE A 689 -17.86 -13.02 30.21
CA ILE A 689 -17.21 -11.79 29.72
C ILE A 689 -18.26 -10.74 29.30
N ALA A 690 -19.30 -11.13 28.58
CA ALA A 690 -20.37 -10.21 28.19
C ALA A 690 -21.09 -9.62 29.41
N SER A 691 -21.34 -10.41 30.45
CA SER A 691 -21.92 -9.94 31.71
C SER A 691 -20.99 -8.96 32.42
N ARG A 692 -19.69 -9.25 32.47
CA ARG A 692 -18.67 -8.35 33.02
C ARG A 692 -18.59 -7.02 32.25
N ILE A 693 -18.71 -7.03 30.93
CA ILE A 693 -18.74 -5.80 30.12
C ILE A 693 -20.00 -4.97 30.41
N ARG A 694 -21.17 -5.61 30.60
CA ARG A 694 -22.40 -4.91 31.01
C ARG A 694 -22.26 -4.25 32.38
N GLU A 695 -21.60 -4.92 33.33
CA GLU A 695 -21.30 -4.35 34.65
C GLU A 695 -20.33 -3.17 34.56
N LEU A 696 -19.31 -3.28 33.69
CA LEU A 696 -18.33 -2.22 33.49
C LEU A 696 -18.91 -0.98 32.80
N THR A 697 -19.87 -1.16 31.89
CA THR A 697 -20.49 -0.10 31.08
C THR A 697 -22.02 -0.23 31.04
N PRO A 698 -22.73 0.20 32.11
CA PRO A 698 -24.19 0.03 32.23
C PRO A 698 -25.01 0.74 31.13
N GLN A 699 -24.44 1.79 30.54
CA GLN A 699 -25.04 2.58 29.47
C GLN A 699 -25.02 1.88 28.09
N ALA A 700 -24.23 0.81 27.93
CA ALA A 700 -24.02 0.15 26.65
C ALA A 700 -24.98 -1.03 26.43
N ARG A 701 -25.58 -1.13 25.24
CA ARG A 701 -26.40 -2.29 24.85
C ARG A 701 -25.51 -3.42 24.33
N VAL A 702 -25.28 -4.44 25.15
CA VAL A 702 -24.33 -5.54 24.85
C VAL A 702 -25.05 -6.80 24.37
N VAL A 703 -24.62 -7.36 23.23
CA VAL A 703 -25.12 -8.63 22.68
C VAL A 703 -23.97 -9.61 22.38
N VAL A 704 -24.27 -10.92 22.37
CA VAL A 704 -23.29 -12.01 22.19
C VAL A 704 -23.51 -12.71 20.84
N ALA A 705 -22.42 -13.04 20.15
CA ALA A 705 -22.47 -13.85 18.93
C ALA A 705 -21.34 -14.89 18.85
N HIS A 706 -21.70 -16.17 18.70
CA HIS A 706 -20.73 -17.26 18.57
C HIS A 706 -21.21 -18.39 17.64
N GLY A 707 -20.30 -19.29 17.25
CA GLY A 707 -20.53 -20.22 16.11
C GLY A 707 -21.34 -21.44 16.44
N GLN A 708 -21.47 -21.75 17.73
CA GLN A 708 -22.36 -22.78 18.23
C GLN A 708 -23.83 -22.34 18.30
N MET A 709 -24.13 -21.05 18.05
CA MET A 709 -25.52 -20.59 17.95
C MET A 709 -26.17 -21.20 16.71
N GLY A 710 -27.49 -21.37 16.74
CA GLY A 710 -28.22 -21.74 15.53
C GLY A 710 -28.00 -20.67 14.45
N GLU A 711 -27.79 -21.09 13.19
CA GLU A 711 -27.48 -20.14 12.10
C GLU A 711 -28.53 -19.02 11.99
N ALA A 712 -29.82 -19.32 12.20
CA ALA A 712 -30.90 -18.33 12.19
C ALA A 712 -30.84 -17.34 13.37
N GLU A 713 -30.36 -17.77 14.54
CA GLU A 713 -30.22 -16.93 15.72
C GLU A 713 -29.02 -15.99 15.56
N LEU A 714 -27.88 -16.52 15.13
CA LEU A 714 -26.68 -15.76 14.82
C LEU A 714 -26.97 -14.67 13.78
N GLU A 715 -27.65 -15.04 12.70
CA GLU A 715 -28.03 -14.11 11.64
C GLU A 715 -28.92 -12.96 12.17
N ARG A 716 -29.90 -13.27 13.03
CA ARG A 716 -30.78 -12.26 13.64
C ARG A 716 -30.00 -11.27 14.51
N VAL A 717 -29.08 -11.77 15.34
CA VAL A 717 -28.23 -10.93 16.20
C VAL A 717 -27.33 -10.03 15.36
N MET A 718 -26.77 -10.54 14.26
CA MET A 718 -25.94 -9.74 13.35
C MET A 718 -26.73 -8.62 12.68
N LEU A 719 -27.95 -8.90 12.20
CA LEU A 719 -28.81 -7.87 11.62
C LEU A 719 -29.19 -6.78 12.63
N ALA A 720 -29.55 -7.17 13.85
CA ALA A 720 -29.86 -6.22 14.92
C ALA A 720 -28.65 -5.32 15.24
N PHE A 721 -27.44 -5.90 15.28
CA PHE A 721 -26.22 -5.12 15.46
C PHE A 721 -25.95 -4.19 14.28
N MET A 722 -26.15 -4.63 13.03
CA MET A 722 -26.03 -3.76 11.84
C MET A 722 -27.03 -2.59 11.83
N HIS A 723 -28.25 -2.80 12.33
CA HIS A 723 -29.28 -1.75 12.45
C HIS A 723 -29.10 -0.84 13.67
N HIS A 724 -27.97 -0.92 14.36
CA HIS A 724 -27.65 -0.08 15.53
C HIS A 724 -28.62 -0.29 16.72
N GLU A 725 -29.22 -1.48 16.83
CA GLU A 725 -30.05 -1.88 17.99
C GLU A 725 -29.19 -2.21 19.22
N TYR A 726 -27.91 -2.56 19.01
CA TYR A 726 -26.91 -2.86 20.03
C TYR A 726 -25.62 -2.08 19.77
N ASP A 727 -24.93 -1.69 20.84
CA ASP A 727 -23.71 -0.86 20.76
C ASP A 727 -22.43 -1.70 20.83
N VAL A 728 -22.44 -2.78 21.61
CA VAL A 728 -21.27 -3.66 21.81
C VAL A 728 -21.60 -5.09 21.40
N LEU A 729 -20.82 -5.61 20.46
CA LEU A 729 -20.89 -7.01 20.05
C LEU A 729 -19.74 -7.81 20.66
N VAL A 730 -20.06 -8.71 21.59
CA VAL A 730 -19.11 -9.68 22.15
C VAL A 730 -19.15 -10.93 21.28
N ALA A 731 -18.09 -11.18 20.52
CA ALA A 731 -18.08 -12.26 19.54
C ALA A 731 -16.80 -13.12 19.56
N THR A 732 -16.90 -14.33 19.03
CA THR A 732 -15.71 -15.12 18.68
C THR A 732 -15.10 -14.62 17.37
N SER A 733 -14.15 -15.35 16.78
CA SER A 733 -13.56 -15.06 15.47
C SER A 733 -14.57 -15.04 14.30
N ILE A 734 -15.87 -15.16 14.53
CA ILE A 734 -16.89 -15.15 13.47
C ILE A 734 -17.03 -13.80 12.80
N ILE A 735 -16.68 -12.72 13.49
CA ILE A 735 -16.63 -11.38 12.88
C ILE A 735 -15.53 -11.29 11.80
N GLU A 736 -14.60 -12.25 11.74
CA GLU A 736 -13.67 -12.43 10.62
C GLU A 736 -14.41 -12.71 9.30
N ASN A 737 -15.67 -13.17 9.31
CA ASN A 737 -16.41 -13.60 8.11
C ASN A 737 -17.17 -12.49 7.37
N GLY A 738 -16.53 -11.33 7.16
CA GLY A 738 -17.00 -10.39 6.13
C GLY A 738 -17.96 -9.30 6.58
N LEU A 739 -18.34 -9.20 7.86
CA LEU A 739 -19.23 -8.13 8.34
C LEU A 739 -18.59 -6.76 8.16
N ASP A 740 -19.20 -5.90 7.34
CA ASP A 740 -18.92 -4.48 7.24
C ASP A 740 -19.92 -3.69 8.07
N ILE A 741 -19.43 -3.06 9.14
CA ILE A 741 -20.24 -2.17 9.97
C ILE A 741 -19.50 -0.83 10.02
N PRO A 742 -19.91 0.15 9.21
CA PRO A 742 -19.24 1.45 9.12
C PRO A 742 -19.16 2.21 10.46
N LEU A 743 -20.13 1.99 11.35
CA LEU A 743 -20.19 2.59 12.68
C LEU A 743 -19.25 1.92 13.70
N ALA A 744 -18.73 0.73 13.40
CA ALA A 744 -17.81 0.03 14.30
C ALA A 744 -16.37 0.52 14.08
N ASN A 745 -15.91 1.48 14.89
CA ASN A 745 -14.54 2.03 14.77
C ASN A 745 -13.58 1.56 15.87
N THR A 746 -14.07 0.86 16.89
CA THR A 746 -13.22 0.34 17.97
C THR A 746 -13.34 -1.17 18.10
N ILE A 747 -12.20 -1.87 18.11
CA ILE A 747 -12.11 -3.32 18.35
C ILE A 747 -11.19 -3.62 19.53
N LEU A 748 -11.65 -4.49 20.44
CA LEU A 748 -10.87 -5.03 21.53
C LEU A 748 -10.71 -6.54 21.32
N ILE A 749 -9.47 -7.01 21.20
CA ILE A 749 -9.16 -8.43 21.00
C ILE A 749 -8.59 -8.99 22.30
N ASN A 750 -9.39 -9.79 23.00
CA ASN A 750 -8.95 -10.47 24.21
C ASN A 750 -8.07 -11.67 23.85
N ARG A 751 -6.99 -11.90 24.62
CA ARG A 751 -6.00 -12.96 24.38
C ARG A 751 -5.43 -12.92 22.97
N ALA A 752 -4.99 -11.73 22.53
CA ALA A 752 -4.37 -11.52 21.22
C ALA A 752 -3.15 -12.44 20.98
N ASP A 753 -2.49 -12.90 22.04
CA ASP A 753 -1.39 -13.87 22.04
C ASP A 753 -1.73 -15.21 21.35
N ARG A 754 -3.01 -15.60 21.36
CA ARG A 754 -3.49 -16.89 20.84
C ARG A 754 -3.94 -16.83 19.38
N HIS A 755 -4.00 -15.65 18.77
CA HIS A 755 -4.48 -15.48 17.41
C HIS A 755 -3.33 -15.55 16.39
N GLY A 756 -3.64 -16.02 15.18
CA GLY A 756 -2.72 -15.94 14.04
C GLY A 756 -2.48 -14.51 13.58
N LEU A 757 -1.38 -14.25 12.86
CA LEU A 757 -1.10 -12.89 12.34
C LEU A 757 -2.15 -12.47 11.30
N SER A 758 -2.49 -13.37 10.35
CA SER A 758 -3.57 -13.14 9.38
C SER A 758 -4.93 -12.92 10.05
N GLU A 759 -5.26 -13.68 11.09
CA GLU A 759 -6.51 -13.52 11.84
C GLU A 759 -6.56 -12.16 12.55
N LEU A 760 -5.49 -11.77 13.26
CA LEU A 760 -5.40 -10.46 13.92
C LEU A 760 -5.53 -9.33 12.91
N TYR A 761 -4.89 -9.46 11.76
CA TYR A 761 -4.97 -8.48 10.69
C TYR A 761 -6.39 -8.36 10.11
N GLN A 762 -7.06 -9.49 9.87
CA GLN A 762 -8.43 -9.50 9.37
C GLN A 762 -9.41 -8.93 10.40
N LEU A 763 -9.25 -9.26 11.69
CA LEU A 763 -10.03 -8.69 12.78
C LEU A 763 -9.82 -7.18 12.89
N ARG A 764 -8.55 -6.73 12.87
CA ARG A 764 -8.19 -5.31 12.84
C ARG A 764 -8.86 -4.59 11.67
N GLY A 765 -8.79 -5.19 10.47
CA GLY A 765 -9.39 -4.65 9.26
C GLY A 765 -10.93 -4.58 9.25
N ARG A 766 -11.62 -5.09 10.29
CA ARG A 766 -13.07 -4.93 10.43
C ARG A 766 -13.49 -3.54 10.87
N VAL A 767 -12.61 -2.81 11.54
CA VAL A 767 -12.83 -1.42 11.99
C VAL A 767 -12.10 -0.42 11.09
N GLY A 768 -12.46 0.87 11.19
CA GLY A 768 -11.80 1.93 10.42
C GLY A 768 -12.20 1.96 8.96
N ARG A 769 -13.53 1.89 8.73
CA ARG A 769 -14.16 2.00 7.41
C ARG A 769 -14.84 3.34 7.17
N SER A 770 -14.94 4.17 8.21
CA SER A 770 -15.43 5.55 8.12
C SER A 770 -14.27 6.54 7.96
N ASN A 771 -14.59 7.82 7.74
CA ASN A 771 -13.64 8.93 7.78
C ASN A 771 -13.17 9.28 9.21
N ARG A 772 -13.47 8.43 10.19
CA ARG A 772 -13.07 8.61 11.59
C ARG A 772 -11.92 7.67 11.92
N ARG A 773 -11.02 8.16 12.77
CA ARG A 773 -9.91 7.35 13.28
C ARG A 773 -10.45 6.18 14.10
N ALA A 774 -9.99 4.98 13.77
CA ALA A 774 -10.34 3.74 14.44
C ALA A 774 -9.23 3.25 15.38
N TYR A 775 -9.63 2.49 16.40
CA TYR A 775 -8.74 1.97 17.42
C TYR A 775 -8.81 0.45 17.51
N SER A 776 -7.65 -0.20 17.61
CA SER A 776 -7.53 -1.64 17.78
C SER A 776 -6.71 -1.94 19.04
N TYR A 777 -7.38 -2.43 20.09
CA TYR A 777 -6.74 -2.83 21.35
C TYR A 777 -6.45 -4.32 21.34
N LEU A 778 -5.16 -4.68 21.37
CA LEU A 778 -4.69 -6.06 21.47
C LEU A 778 -4.37 -6.35 22.93
N LEU A 779 -5.29 -7.04 23.61
CA LEU A 779 -5.19 -7.32 25.03
C LEU A 779 -4.40 -8.62 25.25
N ILE A 780 -3.28 -8.51 25.96
CA ILE A 780 -2.36 -9.61 26.25
C ILE A 780 -2.33 -9.96 27.75
N PRO A 781 -2.00 -11.22 28.09
CA PRO A 781 -1.62 -11.60 29.45
C PRO A 781 -0.29 -10.93 29.85
N PRO A 782 0.13 -11.04 31.13
CA PRO A 782 1.44 -10.57 31.58
C PRO A 782 2.59 -11.12 30.71
N GLU A 783 3.62 -10.31 30.48
CA GLU A 783 4.69 -10.63 29.52
C GLU A 783 5.47 -11.91 29.81
N THR A 784 5.46 -12.36 31.06
CA THR A 784 6.08 -13.61 31.51
C THR A 784 5.43 -14.86 30.88
N GLU A 785 4.19 -14.76 30.42
CA GLU A 785 3.44 -15.87 29.80
C GLU A 785 3.49 -15.84 28.26
N LEU A 786 4.06 -14.79 27.65
CA LEU A 786 4.11 -14.65 26.20
C LEU A 786 5.23 -15.51 25.60
N THR A 787 4.88 -16.31 24.60
CA THR A 787 5.88 -16.99 23.76
C THR A 787 6.61 -15.98 22.88
N GLU A 788 7.86 -16.27 22.52
CA GLU A 788 8.65 -15.42 21.62
C GLU A 788 7.95 -15.19 20.27
N VAL A 789 7.27 -16.22 19.75
CA VAL A 789 6.48 -16.15 18.51
C VAL A 789 5.27 -15.22 18.65
N ALA A 790 4.59 -15.22 19.81
CA ALA A 790 3.49 -14.28 20.05
C ALA A 790 4.01 -12.83 20.13
N ARG A 791 5.17 -12.62 20.75
CA ARG A 791 5.82 -11.30 20.82
C ARG A 791 6.20 -10.79 19.44
N ARG A 792 6.86 -11.60 18.61
CA ARG A 792 7.24 -11.23 17.23
C ARG A 792 6.01 -10.92 16.37
N ARG A 793 4.94 -11.72 16.45
CA ARG A 793 3.68 -11.46 15.72
C ARG A 793 3.03 -10.13 16.12
N LEU A 794 2.93 -9.86 17.42
CA LEU A 794 2.35 -8.62 17.93
C LEU A 794 3.22 -7.39 17.60
N ALA A 795 4.55 -7.54 17.65
CA ALA A 795 5.49 -6.50 17.23
C ALA A 795 5.35 -6.20 15.73
N ALA A 796 5.31 -7.23 14.88
CA ALA A 796 5.08 -7.07 13.45
C ALA A 796 3.74 -6.38 13.16
N LEU A 797 2.66 -6.73 13.84
CA LEU A 797 1.36 -6.08 13.63
C LEU A 797 1.35 -4.61 14.07
N LYS A 798 2.19 -4.24 15.06
CA LYS A 798 2.38 -2.86 15.52
C LYS A 798 3.23 -2.05 14.54
N GLU A 799 4.32 -2.65 14.03
CA GLU A 799 5.22 -2.04 13.04
C GLU A 799 4.51 -1.81 11.70
N PHE A 800 3.76 -2.82 11.22
CA PHE A 800 2.92 -2.74 10.02
C PHE A 800 1.51 -2.20 10.34
N SER A 801 1.44 -1.08 11.05
CA SER A 801 0.18 -0.40 11.39
C SER A 801 -0.39 0.45 10.25
N ASP A 802 0.39 0.69 9.20
CA ASP A 802 -0.03 1.43 8.01
C ASP A 802 -1.05 0.66 7.14
N LEU A 803 -1.87 1.44 6.44
CA LEU A 803 -2.78 0.97 5.40
C LEU A 803 -1.97 0.45 4.20
N GLY A 804 -2.31 -0.75 3.69
CA GLY A 804 -1.67 -1.37 2.52
C GLY A 804 -0.69 -2.47 2.89
N ALA A 805 -0.49 -2.70 4.19
CA ALA A 805 0.40 -3.73 4.69
C ALA A 805 -0.16 -5.16 4.55
N GLY A 806 -1.41 -5.36 4.14
CA GLY A 806 -2.03 -6.70 4.13
C GLY A 806 -1.33 -7.70 3.22
N PHE A 807 -0.74 -7.23 2.13
CA PHE A 807 0.10 -8.04 1.26
C PHE A 807 1.43 -8.42 1.93
N LYS A 808 2.12 -7.45 2.55
CA LYS A 808 3.36 -7.67 3.32
C LYS A 808 3.11 -8.60 4.52
N ILE A 809 1.95 -8.49 5.16
CA ILE A 809 1.52 -9.30 6.28
C ILE A 809 1.11 -10.70 5.83
N ALA A 810 0.49 -10.86 4.66
CA ALA A 810 0.22 -12.18 4.08
C ALA A 810 1.51 -12.89 3.67
N ALA A 811 2.50 -12.15 3.15
CA ALA A 811 3.84 -12.67 2.90
C ALA A 811 4.54 -13.06 4.21
N LEU A 812 4.46 -12.22 5.24
CA LEU A 812 5.02 -12.52 6.56
C LEU A 812 4.29 -13.68 7.27
N ASP A 813 2.96 -13.81 7.11
CA ASP A 813 2.18 -14.92 7.68
C ASP A 813 2.45 -16.24 6.94
N LEU A 814 2.67 -16.19 5.61
CA LEU A 814 3.21 -17.31 4.84
C LEU A 814 4.57 -17.75 5.38
N GLU A 815 5.45 -16.78 5.62
CA GLU A 815 6.80 -17.02 6.14
C GLU A 815 6.76 -17.58 7.57
N LEU A 816 5.93 -17.04 8.45
CA LEU A 816 5.83 -17.42 9.86
C LEU A 816 5.09 -18.74 10.09
N ARG A 817 4.06 -19.05 9.31
CA ARG A 817 3.32 -20.33 9.40
C ARG A 817 4.03 -21.46 8.65
N GLY A 818 4.95 -21.12 7.75
CA GLY A 818 5.50 -22.04 6.75
C GLY A 818 4.44 -22.49 5.74
N ALA A 819 4.88 -23.07 4.62
CA ALA A 819 3.99 -23.62 3.58
C ALA A 819 3.18 -24.88 4.01
N GLY A 820 3.19 -25.19 5.31
CA GLY A 820 2.75 -26.39 6.01
C GLY A 820 1.45 -27.03 5.55
N ASN A 821 0.45 -26.22 5.19
CA ASN A 821 -0.91 -26.70 4.93
C ASN A 821 -1.44 -26.39 3.52
N MET A 822 -0.61 -25.87 2.62
CA MET A 822 -1.12 -25.21 1.40
C MET A 822 -1.11 -26.06 0.14
N LEU A 823 -0.28 -27.10 0.07
CA LEU A 823 -0.10 -27.92 -1.14
C LEU A 823 -0.31 -29.43 -0.90
N GLY A 824 -0.87 -29.79 0.26
CA GLY A 824 -0.92 -31.17 0.75
C GLY A 824 0.25 -31.44 1.71
N GLY A 825 0.04 -32.30 2.71
CA GLY A 825 0.99 -32.52 3.80
C GLY A 825 2.38 -33.03 3.39
N GLU A 826 2.56 -33.52 2.16
CA GLU A 826 3.86 -33.99 1.65
C GLU A 826 4.77 -32.86 1.17
N GLN A 827 4.22 -31.70 0.83
CA GLN A 827 4.95 -30.62 0.15
C GLN A 827 5.63 -29.64 1.09
N SER A 828 5.11 -29.47 2.30
CA SER A 828 5.71 -28.65 3.35
C SER A 828 7.13 -29.12 3.69
N GLY A 829 7.35 -30.43 3.71
CA GLY A 829 8.68 -31.02 3.90
C GLY A 829 9.65 -30.77 2.75
N HIS A 830 9.19 -30.35 1.56
CA HIS A 830 10.09 -29.96 0.47
C HIS A 830 10.62 -28.54 0.66
N ILE A 831 9.77 -27.59 1.07
CA ILE A 831 10.19 -26.21 1.31
C ILE A 831 11.14 -26.12 2.50
N GLU A 832 10.84 -26.85 3.58
CA GLU A 832 11.75 -26.98 4.73
C GLU A 832 13.10 -27.58 4.31
N ALA A 833 13.11 -28.54 3.38
CA ALA A 833 14.35 -29.21 2.97
C ALA A 833 15.28 -28.37 2.08
N ILE A 834 14.78 -27.39 1.31
CA ILE A 834 15.63 -26.60 0.38
C ILE A 834 15.57 -25.09 0.57
N GLY A 835 14.63 -24.57 1.37
CA GLY A 835 14.37 -23.14 1.51
C GLY A 835 13.38 -22.60 0.47
N PHE A 836 12.65 -21.55 0.85
CA PHE A 836 11.55 -20.97 0.07
C PHE A 836 12.00 -20.31 -1.25
N GLU A 837 13.07 -19.51 -1.23
CA GLU A 837 13.60 -18.82 -2.41
C GLU A 837 14.13 -19.83 -3.46
N MET A 838 14.76 -20.91 -3.02
CA MET A 838 15.22 -21.97 -3.92
C MET A 838 14.06 -22.78 -4.50
N TYR A 839 13.04 -23.04 -3.70
CA TYR A 839 11.84 -23.74 -4.15
C TYR A 839 11.10 -22.97 -5.24
N THR A 840 10.90 -21.66 -5.05
CA THR A 840 10.26 -20.77 -6.02
C THR A 840 11.03 -20.72 -7.33
N SER A 841 12.36 -20.54 -7.28
CA SER A 841 13.19 -20.50 -8.49
C SER A 841 13.15 -21.83 -9.27
N MET A 842 13.19 -22.96 -8.57
CA MET A 842 13.10 -24.29 -9.20
C MET A 842 11.73 -24.54 -9.85
N LEU A 843 10.65 -24.00 -9.28
CA LEU A 843 9.32 -24.12 -9.88
C LEU A 843 9.20 -23.24 -11.14
N GLU A 844 9.69 -22.01 -11.10
CA GLU A 844 9.73 -21.12 -12.27
C GLU A 844 10.48 -21.76 -13.44
N GLU A 845 11.65 -22.36 -13.17
CA GLU A 845 12.42 -23.10 -14.17
C GLU A 845 11.63 -24.29 -14.74
N ALA A 846 10.94 -25.05 -13.88
CA ALA A 846 10.12 -26.19 -14.30
C ALA A 846 8.97 -25.73 -15.22
N VAL A 847 8.30 -24.63 -14.88
CA VAL A 847 7.20 -24.07 -15.68
C VAL A 847 7.70 -23.52 -17.02
N ALA A 848 8.80 -22.76 -17.03
CA ALA A 848 9.40 -22.21 -18.27
C ALA A 848 9.81 -23.33 -19.24
N LYS A 849 10.49 -24.36 -18.73
CA LYS A 849 10.91 -25.53 -19.52
C LYS A 849 9.72 -26.25 -20.17
N MET A 850 8.62 -26.37 -19.43
CA MET A 850 7.40 -27.03 -19.91
C MET A 850 6.57 -26.17 -20.86
N LYS A 851 6.65 -24.82 -20.75
CA LYS A 851 6.09 -23.87 -21.73
C LYS A 851 6.87 -23.85 -23.07
N GLY A 852 8.00 -24.56 -23.15
CA GLY A 852 8.90 -24.55 -24.31
C GLY A 852 9.83 -23.34 -24.36
N GLU A 853 9.89 -22.57 -23.26
CA GLU A 853 10.83 -21.47 -23.08
C GLU A 853 12.16 -22.07 -22.58
N GLU A 854 13.07 -22.39 -23.50
CA GLU A 854 14.43 -22.79 -23.13
C GLU A 854 15.21 -21.57 -22.62
N LYS A 855 15.15 -21.33 -21.31
CA LYS A 855 16.17 -20.51 -20.63
C LYS A 855 17.51 -21.23 -20.81
N GLN A 856 18.45 -20.63 -21.55
CA GLN A 856 19.82 -21.14 -21.61
C GLN A 856 20.38 -21.18 -20.18
N GLU A 857 20.74 -22.37 -19.69
CA GLU A 857 21.42 -22.53 -18.41
C GLU A 857 22.74 -21.74 -18.46
N ARG A 858 22.77 -20.61 -17.72
CA ARG A 858 23.98 -19.79 -17.61
C ARG A 858 24.98 -20.55 -16.76
N GLN A 859 26.15 -20.82 -17.32
CA GLN A 859 27.24 -21.36 -16.53
C GLN A 859 27.92 -20.22 -15.77
N PRO A 860 28.12 -20.35 -14.45
CA PRO A 860 28.78 -19.33 -13.67
C PRO A 860 30.26 -19.22 -14.08
N VAL A 861 30.71 -17.98 -14.32
CA VAL A 861 32.12 -17.70 -14.64
C VAL A 861 32.88 -17.40 -13.37
N GLN A 862 34.01 -18.07 -13.16
CA GLN A 862 34.91 -17.74 -12.07
C GLN A 862 35.93 -16.66 -12.52
N LEU A 863 35.86 -15.48 -11.90
CA LEU A 863 36.78 -14.35 -12.14
C LEU A 863 37.76 -14.19 -10.97
N ASN A 864 39.05 -14.41 -11.23
CA ASN A 864 40.13 -14.16 -10.28
C ASN A 864 41.17 -13.21 -10.90
N LEU A 865 40.92 -11.90 -10.83
CA LEU A 865 41.75 -10.89 -11.50
C LEU A 865 42.84 -10.28 -10.60
N GLY A 866 42.91 -10.66 -9.33
CA GLY A 866 43.89 -10.10 -8.38
C GLY A 866 43.73 -8.59 -8.20
N ILE A 867 42.48 -8.14 -8.02
CA ILE A 867 42.10 -6.74 -7.81
C ILE A 867 41.09 -6.66 -6.66
N SER A 868 41.07 -5.55 -5.93
CA SER A 868 40.11 -5.35 -4.84
C SER A 868 38.73 -5.05 -5.43
N LEU A 869 37.81 -6.01 -5.27
CA LEU A 869 36.41 -5.91 -5.71
C LEU A 869 35.53 -5.80 -4.47
N ARG A 870 35.37 -4.58 -3.95
CA ARG A 870 34.62 -4.34 -2.71
C ARG A 870 33.86 -3.02 -2.73
N ILE A 871 32.90 -2.91 -1.84
CA ILE A 871 32.20 -1.68 -1.47
C ILE A 871 32.76 -1.25 -0.12
N ASP A 872 33.44 -0.11 -0.09
CA ASP A 872 34.02 0.43 1.14
C ASP A 872 32.93 0.84 2.15
N SER A 873 33.20 0.64 3.43
CA SER A 873 32.29 1.01 4.53
C SER A 873 32.00 2.51 4.58
N ASP A 874 32.93 3.33 4.10
CA ASP A 874 32.80 4.79 4.08
C ASP A 874 31.79 5.25 3.02
N TYR A 875 31.52 4.42 2.01
CA TYR A 875 30.51 4.68 0.98
C TYR A 875 29.12 4.16 1.41
N ILE A 876 29.06 2.95 1.97
CA ILE A 876 27.84 2.37 2.55
C ILE A 876 28.16 1.84 3.95
N GLU A 877 27.79 2.62 4.96
CA GLU A 877 28.04 2.30 6.38
C GLU A 877 27.24 1.07 6.84
N GLU A 878 25.98 0.97 6.40
CA GLU A 878 25.08 -0.10 6.84
C GLU A 878 25.37 -1.42 6.11
N GLU A 879 25.80 -2.44 6.86
CA GLU A 879 26.22 -3.75 6.33
C GLU A 879 25.14 -4.42 5.48
N ASN A 880 23.88 -4.37 5.91
CA ASN A 880 22.76 -4.99 5.20
C ASN A 880 22.46 -4.31 3.85
N GLN A 881 22.59 -2.97 3.79
CA GLN A 881 22.47 -2.24 2.52
C GLN A 881 23.62 -2.58 1.57
N ARG A 882 24.82 -2.75 2.11
CA ARG A 882 26.00 -3.14 1.33
C ARG A 882 25.86 -4.56 0.76
N LEU A 883 25.44 -5.54 1.57
CA LEU A 883 25.13 -6.91 1.12
C LEU A 883 24.07 -6.93 0.02
N ARG A 884 23.03 -6.08 0.15
CA ARG A 884 22.00 -5.93 -0.89
C ARG A 884 22.59 -5.46 -2.22
N MET A 885 23.46 -4.46 -2.20
CA MET A 885 24.11 -3.95 -3.42
C MET A 885 25.02 -5.01 -4.04
N TYR A 886 25.80 -5.73 -3.23
CA TYR A 886 26.59 -6.87 -3.73
C TYR A 886 25.71 -7.95 -4.37
N LYS A 887 24.58 -8.36 -3.75
CA LYS A 887 23.66 -9.34 -4.34
C LYS A 887 23.10 -8.85 -5.67
N ARG A 888 22.74 -7.58 -5.78
CA ARG A 888 22.21 -7.00 -7.03
C ARG A 888 23.25 -6.92 -8.14
N ILE A 889 24.49 -6.56 -7.82
CA ILE A 889 25.59 -6.55 -8.80
C ILE A 889 25.91 -7.99 -9.25
N ALA A 890 25.97 -8.94 -8.31
CA ALA A 890 26.22 -10.35 -8.61
C ALA A 890 25.07 -11.00 -9.43
N GLY A 891 23.83 -10.66 -9.09
CA GLY A 891 22.62 -11.20 -9.74
C GLY A 891 22.21 -10.50 -11.04
N ALA A 892 22.82 -9.37 -11.41
CA ALA A 892 22.50 -8.67 -12.65
C ALA A 892 22.68 -9.59 -13.86
N ALA A 893 21.67 -9.61 -14.73
CA ALA A 893 21.56 -10.56 -15.83
C ALA A 893 21.92 -9.99 -17.21
N ASN A 894 21.99 -8.67 -17.33
CA ASN A 894 22.28 -7.95 -18.56
C ASN A 894 22.88 -6.57 -18.25
N ASP A 895 23.42 -5.91 -19.27
CA ASP A 895 24.12 -4.62 -19.12
C ASP A 895 23.13 -3.50 -18.72
N ALA A 896 21.85 -3.61 -19.07
CA ALA A 896 20.82 -2.63 -18.71
C ALA A 896 20.48 -2.68 -17.22
N GLU A 897 20.34 -3.87 -16.64
CA GLU A 897 20.16 -4.06 -15.20
C GLU A 897 21.37 -3.58 -14.41
N LEU A 898 22.58 -3.85 -14.90
CA LEU A 898 23.81 -3.37 -14.26
C LEU A 898 23.92 -1.84 -14.33
N ALA A 899 23.52 -1.24 -15.46
CA ALA A 899 23.44 0.22 -15.59
C ALA A 899 22.39 0.83 -14.66
N ASP A 900 21.26 0.16 -14.44
CA ASP A 900 20.23 0.56 -13.48
C ASP A 900 20.75 0.49 -12.03
N VAL A 901 21.48 -0.58 -11.67
CA VAL A 901 22.16 -0.68 -10.36
C VAL A 901 23.19 0.43 -10.19
N ARG A 902 23.96 0.74 -11.24
CA ARG A 902 24.93 1.85 -11.24
C ARG A 902 24.23 3.19 -11.02
N ALA A 903 23.14 3.46 -11.73
CA ALA A 903 22.35 4.68 -11.57
C ALA A 903 21.77 4.78 -10.16
N GLU A 904 21.29 3.69 -9.59
CA GLU A 904 20.79 3.66 -8.22
C GLU A 904 21.88 3.90 -7.17
N LEU A 905 23.07 3.32 -7.34
CA LEU A 905 24.19 3.57 -6.44
C LEU A 905 24.56 5.06 -6.43
N ILE A 906 24.56 5.69 -7.61
CA ILE A 906 24.84 7.12 -7.74
C ILE A 906 23.74 7.94 -7.10
N ASP A 907 22.49 7.62 -7.38
CA ASP A 907 21.34 8.36 -6.87
C ASP A 907 21.22 8.31 -5.33
N ARG A 908 21.54 7.16 -4.72
CA ARG A 908 21.34 6.93 -3.28
C ARG A 908 22.55 7.26 -2.41
N TYR A 909 23.75 7.10 -2.95
CA TYR A 909 25.01 7.18 -2.18
C TYR A 909 26.02 8.16 -2.78
N GLY A 910 25.79 8.69 -3.98
CA GLY A 910 26.62 9.73 -4.60
C GLY A 910 27.70 9.19 -5.53
N THR A 911 28.83 9.87 -5.60
CA THR A 911 29.91 9.52 -6.53
C THR A 911 30.54 8.16 -6.18
N LEU A 912 30.71 7.29 -7.19
CA LEU A 912 31.22 5.94 -7.00
C LEU A 912 32.74 5.95 -6.72
N PRO A 913 33.21 5.32 -5.62
CA PRO A 913 34.63 5.09 -5.40
C PRO A 913 35.25 4.14 -6.42
N ASP A 914 36.57 4.21 -6.60
CA ASP A 914 37.33 3.35 -7.54
C ASP A 914 37.11 1.85 -7.27
N SER A 915 37.00 1.45 -5.99
CA SER A 915 36.70 0.07 -5.57
C SER A 915 35.36 -0.44 -6.12
N VAL A 916 34.33 0.42 -6.10
CA VAL A 916 32.97 0.13 -6.60
C VAL A 916 32.95 0.17 -8.13
N LEU A 917 33.68 1.09 -8.76
CA LEU A 917 33.84 1.12 -10.22
C LEU A 917 34.52 -0.15 -10.74
N ASN A 918 35.54 -0.64 -10.03
CA ASN A 918 36.21 -1.90 -10.33
C ASN A 918 35.24 -3.09 -10.18
N LEU A 919 34.41 -3.10 -9.13
CA LEU A 919 33.38 -4.13 -8.91
C LEU A 919 32.34 -4.17 -10.05
N LEU A 920 31.83 -3.00 -10.47
CA LEU A 920 30.90 -2.91 -11.61
C LEU A 920 31.56 -3.33 -12.92
N SER A 921 32.80 -2.91 -13.16
CA SER A 921 33.57 -3.32 -14.35
C SER A 921 33.81 -4.83 -14.36
N ALA A 922 34.10 -5.44 -13.21
CA ALA A 922 34.23 -6.90 -13.10
C ALA A 922 32.90 -7.61 -13.38
N ALA A 923 31.77 -7.04 -12.98
CA ALA A 923 30.45 -7.58 -13.32
C ALA A 923 30.14 -7.46 -14.83
N GLU A 924 30.53 -6.37 -15.51
CA GLU A 924 30.45 -6.24 -16.98
C GLU A 924 31.29 -7.32 -17.69
N LEU A 925 32.51 -7.57 -17.19
CA LEU A 925 33.37 -8.64 -17.69
C LEU A 925 32.75 -10.02 -17.49
N ARG A 926 32.14 -10.26 -16.32
CA ARG A 926 31.39 -11.50 -16.03
C ARG A 926 30.30 -11.73 -17.07
N LEU A 927 29.44 -10.73 -17.29
CA LEU A 927 28.34 -10.81 -18.27
C LEU A 927 28.83 -11.09 -19.69
N THR A 928 29.94 -10.45 -20.08
CA THR A 928 30.55 -10.68 -21.39
C THR A 928 31.14 -12.10 -21.50
N ALA A 929 31.81 -12.56 -20.44
CA ALA A 929 32.37 -13.91 -20.37
C ALA A 929 31.29 -15.00 -20.39
N GLU A 930 30.15 -14.78 -19.72
CA GLU A 930 28.98 -15.68 -19.76
C GLU A 930 28.42 -15.82 -21.18
N ARG A 931 28.30 -14.72 -21.93
CA ARG A 931 27.85 -14.73 -23.33
C ARG A 931 28.78 -15.51 -24.26
N LEU A 932 30.08 -15.52 -23.96
CA LEU A 932 31.12 -16.24 -24.71
C LEU A 932 31.31 -17.71 -24.25
N CYS A 933 30.56 -18.14 -23.23
CA CYS A 933 30.71 -19.43 -22.56
C CYS A 933 32.15 -19.69 -22.07
N VAL A 934 32.76 -18.68 -21.44
CA VAL A 934 34.03 -18.83 -20.72
C VAL A 934 33.73 -19.40 -19.33
N SER A 935 34.48 -20.41 -18.87
CA SER A 935 34.27 -21.02 -17.55
C SER A 935 35.08 -20.33 -16.43
N GLN A 936 36.30 -19.87 -16.75
CA GLN A 936 37.20 -19.29 -15.76
C GLN A 936 38.16 -18.28 -16.39
N ILE A 937 38.41 -17.17 -15.70
CA ILE A 937 39.44 -16.18 -16.02
C ILE A 937 40.30 -15.98 -14.77
N ASP A 938 41.54 -16.48 -14.80
CA ASP A 938 42.52 -16.30 -13.73
C ASP A 938 43.65 -15.39 -14.19
N ARG A 939 44.08 -14.46 -13.34
CA ARG A 939 45.37 -13.78 -13.47
C ARG A 939 46.42 -14.58 -12.70
N LYS A 940 47.52 -14.96 -13.37
CA LYS A 940 48.65 -15.66 -12.76
C LYS A 940 49.97 -15.07 -13.22
N ARG A 941 50.90 -14.95 -12.28
CA ARG A 941 52.28 -14.57 -12.60
C ARG A 941 53.01 -15.79 -13.17
N THR A 942 53.39 -15.72 -14.43
CA THR A 942 54.03 -16.85 -15.14
C THR A 942 55.42 -16.45 -15.60
N GLN A 943 56.41 -17.33 -15.38
CA GLN A 943 57.77 -17.11 -15.87
C GLN A 943 57.85 -17.57 -17.33
N ILE A 944 58.22 -16.67 -18.24
CA ILE A 944 58.31 -16.93 -19.68
C ILE A 944 59.76 -16.70 -20.13
N GLU A 945 60.27 -17.60 -20.97
CA GLU A 945 61.55 -17.40 -21.67
C GLU A 945 61.30 -16.65 -22.98
N LEU A 946 61.49 -15.33 -22.94
CA LEU A 946 61.50 -14.47 -24.12
C LEU A 946 62.96 -14.19 -24.49
N ALA A 947 63.35 -14.53 -25.72
CA ALA A 947 64.67 -14.22 -26.28
C ALA A 947 65.88 -14.60 -25.38
N LYS A 948 65.84 -15.79 -24.73
CA LYS A 948 66.87 -16.31 -23.80
C LYS A 948 67.02 -15.57 -22.46
N LYS A 949 66.04 -14.74 -22.06
CA LYS A 949 65.92 -14.20 -20.69
C LYS A 949 64.64 -14.73 -20.03
N LYS A 950 64.73 -15.08 -18.75
CA LYS A 950 63.58 -15.45 -17.92
C LYS A 950 62.99 -14.18 -17.32
N GLU A 951 61.78 -13.82 -17.74
CA GLU A 951 61.03 -12.70 -17.16
C GLU A 951 59.71 -13.20 -16.56
N ASN A 952 59.32 -12.63 -15.43
CA ASN A 952 58.02 -12.90 -14.80
C ASN A 952 57.00 -11.95 -15.40
N VAL A 953 56.07 -12.48 -16.19
CA VAL A 953 55.02 -11.71 -16.86
C VAL A 953 53.67 -12.05 -16.22
N GLU A 954 52.84 -11.04 -16.02
CA GLU A 954 51.44 -11.23 -15.60
C GLU A 954 50.65 -11.80 -16.78
N MET A 955 50.00 -12.94 -16.59
CA MET A 955 49.24 -13.63 -17.65
C MET A 955 47.79 -13.85 -17.23
N LEU A 956 46.86 -13.55 -18.13
CA LEU A 956 45.47 -13.98 -18.04
C LEU A 956 45.33 -15.39 -18.61
N HIS A 957 44.74 -16.29 -17.84
CA HIS A 957 44.38 -17.64 -18.24
C HIS A 957 42.86 -17.70 -18.39
N VAL A 958 42.38 -17.71 -19.63
CA VAL A 958 40.95 -17.80 -19.99
C VAL A 958 40.65 -19.24 -20.40
N ARG A 959 39.80 -19.94 -19.66
CA ARG A 959 39.36 -21.30 -19.99
C ARG A 959 37.98 -21.26 -20.63
N PHE A 960 37.87 -21.75 -21.86
CA PHE A 960 36.59 -21.86 -22.57
C PHE A 960 35.86 -23.15 -22.20
N ASP A 961 34.53 -23.09 -22.15
CA ASP A 961 33.70 -24.30 -22.08
C ASP A 961 33.65 -24.98 -23.47
N PRO A 962 33.54 -26.32 -23.55
CA PRO A 962 33.39 -27.04 -24.82
C PRO A 962 32.22 -26.58 -25.69
N LYS A 963 31.19 -25.94 -25.10
CA LYS A 963 30.04 -25.37 -25.80
C LYS A 963 30.27 -23.94 -26.33
N SER A 964 31.47 -23.38 -26.18
CA SER A 964 31.78 -22.02 -26.62
C SER A 964 31.58 -21.87 -28.14
N MET A 965 30.91 -20.78 -28.54
CA MET A 965 30.63 -20.46 -29.95
C MET A 965 31.74 -19.63 -30.62
N ILE A 966 32.93 -19.55 -30.02
CA ILE A 966 34.05 -18.78 -30.57
C ILE A 966 34.62 -19.49 -31.80
N ASP A 967 34.77 -18.76 -32.92
CA ASP A 967 35.40 -19.27 -34.13
C ASP A 967 36.88 -19.63 -33.87
N PRO A 968 37.27 -20.93 -33.99
CA PRO A 968 38.64 -21.35 -33.81
C PRO A 968 39.63 -20.66 -34.76
N GLY A 969 39.18 -20.27 -35.97
CA GLY A 969 39.99 -19.60 -36.97
C GLY A 969 40.38 -18.19 -36.56
N GLU A 970 39.43 -17.38 -36.07
CA GLU A 970 39.69 -16.03 -35.56
C GLU A 970 40.50 -16.06 -34.25
N LEU A 971 40.22 -17.01 -33.35
CA LEU A 971 41.00 -17.18 -32.12
C LEU A 971 42.47 -17.47 -32.43
N MET A 972 42.76 -18.37 -33.38
CA MET A 972 44.14 -18.70 -33.76
C MET A 972 44.84 -17.55 -34.50
N LYS A 973 44.13 -16.76 -35.32
CA LYS A 973 44.68 -15.53 -35.93
C LYS A 973 45.05 -14.49 -34.87
N LEU A 974 44.19 -14.33 -33.86
CA LEU A 974 44.41 -13.43 -32.73
C LEU A 974 45.64 -13.87 -31.93
N VAL A 975 45.74 -15.16 -31.57
CA VAL A 975 46.91 -15.72 -30.88
C VAL A 975 48.18 -15.55 -31.71
N ALA A 976 48.15 -15.81 -33.02
CA ALA A 976 49.30 -15.66 -33.91
C ALA A 976 49.79 -14.20 -33.99
N ARG A 977 48.88 -13.22 -34.00
CA ARG A 977 49.21 -11.78 -34.00
C ARG A 977 49.96 -11.36 -32.73
N TYR A 978 49.62 -11.96 -31.59
CA TYR A 978 50.20 -11.63 -30.28
C TYR A 978 51.21 -12.67 -29.75
N ALA A 979 51.57 -13.67 -30.56
CA ALA A 979 52.51 -14.74 -30.18
C ALA A 979 53.88 -14.18 -29.76
N LYS A 980 54.34 -13.09 -30.38
CA LYS A 980 55.60 -12.41 -30.01
C LYS A 980 55.58 -11.78 -28.60
N ARG A 981 54.40 -11.51 -28.06
CA ARG A 981 54.20 -11.00 -26.69
C ARG A 981 53.99 -12.13 -25.67
N GLY A 982 53.92 -13.39 -26.10
CA GLY A 982 53.76 -14.55 -25.22
C GLY A 982 52.35 -15.16 -25.20
N ALA A 983 51.43 -14.73 -26.07
CA ALA A 983 50.10 -15.33 -26.16
C ALA A 983 50.16 -16.78 -26.66
N GLN A 984 49.45 -17.69 -25.99
CA GLN A 984 49.43 -19.13 -26.30
C GLN A 984 48.04 -19.71 -26.10
N PHE A 985 47.65 -20.68 -26.92
CA PHE A 985 46.42 -21.46 -26.74
C PHE A 985 46.76 -22.93 -26.50
N SER A 986 46.24 -23.51 -25.42
CA SER A 986 46.51 -24.91 -25.08
C SER A 986 45.47 -25.86 -25.69
N PRO A 987 45.84 -27.13 -25.95
CA PRO A 987 44.88 -28.17 -26.38
C PRO A 987 43.76 -28.45 -25.37
N GLN A 988 43.90 -27.97 -24.12
CA GLN A 988 42.92 -28.11 -23.05
C GLN A 988 41.89 -26.97 -23.05
N GLY A 989 41.86 -26.13 -24.09
CA GLY A 989 40.91 -25.02 -24.22
C GLY A 989 41.26 -23.79 -23.37
N VAL A 990 42.55 -23.58 -23.05
CA VAL A 990 43.00 -22.44 -22.23
C VAL A 990 43.80 -21.45 -23.07
N LEU A 991 43.31 -20.22 -23.18
CA LEU A 991 44.04 -19.08 -23.73
C LEU A 991 44.88 -18.42 -22.63
N ARG A 992 46.18 -18.32 -22.88
CA ARG A 992 47.12 -17.55 -22.06
C ARG A 992 47.42 -16.24 -22.77
N TRP A 993 47.14 -15.13 -22.11
CA TRP A 993 47.27 -13.79 -22.67
C TRP A 993 48.17 -12.91 -21.79
N PRO A 994 49.22 -12.27 -22.34
CA PRO A 994 50.12 -11.40 -21.59
C PRO A 994 49.46 -10.06 -21.27
N LEU A 995 49.55 -9.64 -20.01
CA LEU A 995 49.12 -8.31 -19.54
C LEU A 995 50.27 -7.31 -19.61
N SER A 996 49.98 -6.04 -19.91
CA SER A 996 51.01 -4.99 -19.93
C SER A 996 51.33 -4.42 -18.54
N SER A 997 50.39 -4.51 -17.60
CA SER A 997 50.48 -3.88 -16.27
C SER A 997 49.78 -4.72 -15.20
N ALA A 998 50.17 -4.48 -13.95
CA ALA A 998 49.57 -5.08 -12.76
C ALA A 998 48.46 -4.22 -12.12
N LYS A 999 48.27 -2.98 -12.60
CA LYS A 999 47.28 -2.04 -12.07
C LYS A 999 45.86 -2.48 -12.41
N ALA A 1000 44.91 -2.20 -11.52
CA ALA A 1000 43.54 -2.68 -11.65
C ALA A 1000 42.83 -2.18 -12.93
N GLU A 1001 42.96 -0.89 -13.23
CA GLU A 1001 42.38 -0.26 -14.43
C GLU A 1001 42.89 -0.90 -15.72
N ASP A 1002 44.21 -1.07 -15.84
CA ASP A 1002 44.85 -1.66 -17.02
C ASP A 1002 44.41 -3.11 -17.20
N VAL A 1003 44.36 -3.89 -16.12
CA VAL A 1003 43.93 -5.30 -16.15
C VAL A 1003 42.47 -5.41 -16.60
N LEU A 1004 41.57 -4.59 -16.06
CA LEU A 1004 40.17 -4.57 -16.45
C LEU A 1004 39.99 -4.15 -17.92
N ALA A 1005 40.67 -3.09 -18.35
CA ALA A 1005 40.60 -2.58 -19.72
C ALA A 1005 41.17 -3.57 -20.75
N GLU A 1006 42.32 -4.20 -20.46
CA GLU A 1006 42.90 -5.22 -21.33
C GLU A 1006 42.04 -6.49 -21.39
N THR A 1007 41.48 -6.92 -20.26
CA THR A 1007 40.55 -8.06 -20.23
C THR A 1007 39.29 -7.76 -21.04
N ARG A 1008 38.74 -6.54 -20.92
CA ARG A 1008 37.59 -6.09 -21.70
C ARG A 1008 37.90 -6.10 -23.20
N SER A 1009 39.03 -5.48 -23.58
CA SER A 1009 39.46 -5.43 -24.98
C SER A 1009 39.66 -6.82 -25.57
N LEU A 1010 40.21 -7.76 -24.79
CA LEU A 1010 40.35 -9.15 -25.21
C LEU A 1010 38.99 -9.82 -25.44
N LEU A 1011 38.06 -9.71 -24.48
CA LEU A 1011 36.73 -10.30 -24.62
C LEU A 1011 35.96 -9.68 -25.79
N GLU A 1012 36.01 -8.36 -25.97
CA GLU A 1012 35.38 -7.65 -27.10
C GLU A 1012 35.96 -8.07 -28.46
N GLN A 1013 37.26 -8.36 -28.54
CA GLN A 1013 37.88 -8.90 -29.75
C GLN A 1013 37.45 -10.35 -30.04
N LEU A 1014 37.00 -11.09 -29.02
CA LEU A 1014 36.47 -12.45 -29.13
C LEU A 1014 34.96 -12.48 -29.40
N VAL A 1015 34.24 -11.39 -29.13
CA VAL A 1015 32.83 -11.22 -29.53
C VAL A 1015 32.79 -11.11 -31.05
N LEU A 1016 32.14 -12.09 -31.68
CA LEU A 1016 31.87 -12.13 -33.12
C LEU A 1016 31.38 -10.76 -33.60
N ARG A 1017 32.14 -10.11 -34.50
CA ARG A 1017 31.53 -9.11 -35.38
C ARG A 1017 30.50 -9.87 -36.21
N PRO A 1018 29.21 -9.54 -36.15
CA PRO A 1018 28.24 -10.14 -37.06
C PRO A 1018 28.70 -9.82 -38.49
N ALA A 1019 28.72 -10.84 -39.33
CA ALA A 1019 28.95 -10.70 -40.77
C ALA A 1019 27.75 -10.03 -41.44
#